data_AF-A0A8J1T9W0-F1
#
_entry.id   AF-A0A8J1T9W0-F1
#
_cell.length_a   1.000
_cell.length_b   1.000
_cell.length_c   1.000
_cell.angle_alpha   90.00
_cell.angle_beta   90.00
_cell.angle_gamma   90.00
#
_symmetry.space_group_name_H-M   'P 1'
#
loop_
_entity.id
_entity.type
_entity.pdbx_description
1 polymer ?
#
loop_
_entity_poly.entity_id
_entity_poly.type
_entity_poly.pdbx_seq_one_letter_code
_entity_poly.pdbx_strand_id
1 'polypeptide(L)'
;DYMADHDQQYLVELDANQHPNILFKQLMSRLSCFVLRPAAVPTRLMNDPEEEELPEEIDTDELMRTLGAKEMVAPRFRWRRSKWLRNCPVALHEGNMIPGKPEFAVSFLDKMYVLSSAEAMDKFLKNPRPYLLPPQPRPPCKITIQGPPLSGKTTLCHLLAQKYGAQVLDINTLIKPRMEEERKTQLQRAKEESTENAIITIKQKIKDEIEAAAKEAEQQETNSEIEETVAETDADLEKTEDEETDQEKDKEPVDGENEDKAEKDEVIKEPSEPTTKAPTPPPPVEVDDKHPEVIALVEAAMVEAEKMPVVLPPEVYIEIMEEAIKNVEKDLRKNGEDGPMNGGWILDNFPCTRDQWGVAFDKGLIPDDVIYLKDNSEEGKFLTKRWYKLNQTEIDAKHQLRVQEEARVKAKAEEEARIKAEEERLANEEAIRQAKEEERQRRLEEGEDLSDDEDDRQGDQAKPPPIREGERPEDTQTEDGDGAESTIEVIPEKIEDPLPPEGPEYDAYKIKRKDYDTEWATCSALITGNTGAEPVIIELDAKKEEGVMFDTARQLELPYQYAAWEYSGMDIDEEEEDLEADLNEEEEAEEEEESEDPNRSKKKPLGDVNYYCPVALKENGVLYPGNPEIGAKYREKV
;
A
#
# COMPACT_ATOMS: atom_id res chain seq x y z
N ASP A 1 72.91 -11.84 -10.18
CA ASP A 1 72.61 -12.69 -9.01
C ASP A 1 71.11 -12.78 -8.71
N TYR A 2 70.33 -11.69 -8.69
CA TYR A 2 68.88 -11.76 -8.43
C TYR A 2 68.08 -12.82 -9.25
N MET A 3 68.47 -13.11 -10.50
CA MET A 3 67.83 -14.17 -11.31
C MET A 3 68.45 -15.57 -11.13
N ALA A 4 69.64 -15.68 -10.54
CA ALA A 4 70.29 -16.96 -10.23
C ALA A 4 69.77 -17.57 -8.91
N ASP A 5 69.29 -16.72 -8.00
CA ASP A 5 68.65 -17.13 -6.74
C ASP A 5 67.15 -17.48 -6.90
N HIS A 6 66.56 -17.22 -8.07
CA HIS A 6 65.19 -17.61 -8.39
C HIS A 6 65.11 -19.11 -8.73
N ASP A 7 64.05 -19.77 -8.25
CA ASP A 7 63.79 -21.17 -8.54
C ASP A 7 63.63 -21.40 -10.06
N GLN A 8 64.53 -22.23 -10.61
CA GLN A 8 64.60 -22.56 -12.03
C GLN A 8 63.33 -23.29 -12.54
N GLN A 9 62.51 -23.85 -11.64
CA GLN A 9 61.20 -24.42 -12.00
C GLN A 9 60.15 -23.37 -12.40
N TYR A 10 60.39 -22.08 -12.10
CA TYR A 10 59.48 -20.98 -12.45
C TYR A 10 60.14 -19.92 -13.36
N LEU A 11 61.35 -20.17 -13.85
CA LEU A 11 62.08 -19.28 -14.75
C LEU A 11 61.88 -19.69 -16.22
N VAL A 12 61.42 -18.74 -17.04
CA VAL A 12 61.34 -18.91 -18.50
C VAL A 12 62.27 -17.91 -19.18
N GLU A 13 63.39 -18.40 -19.72
CA GLU A 13 64.31 -17.59 -20.52
C GLU A 13 63.83 -17.50 -21.97
N LEU A 14 63.79 -16.28 -22.52
CA LEU A 14 63.36 -15.97 -23.88
C LEU A 14 64.37 -15.05 -24.56
N ASP A 15 64.74 -15.35 -25.81
CA ASP A 15 65.71 -14.59 -26.59
C ASP A 15 65.05 -13.43 -27.35
N ALA A 16 65.20 -12.22 -26.80
CA ALA A 16 64.60 -11.00 -27.34
C ALA A 16 65.02 -10.63 -28.78
N ASN A 17 66.01 -11.31 -29.38
CA ASN A 17 66.39 -11.13 -30.78
C ASN A 17 65.43 -11.86 -31.76
N GLN A 18 64.54 -12.72 -31.25
CA GLN A 18 63.64 -13.53 -32.07
C GLN A 18 62.31 -12.82 -32.34
N HIS A 19 61.66 -13.18 -33.46
CA HIS A 19 60.36 -12.59 -33.83
C HIS A 19 59.29 -12.88 -32.76
N PRO A 20 58.39 -11.93 -32.41
CA PRO A 20 57.40 -12.10 -31.35
C PRO A 20 56.57 -13.40 -31.44
N ASN A 21 56.18 -13.83 -32.65
CA ASN A 21 55.46 -15.10 -32.86
C ASN A 21 56.28 -16.35 -32.48
N ILE A 22 57.62 -16.29 -32.56
CA ILE A 22 58.51 -17.38 -32.17
C ILE A 22 58.67 -17.38 -30.64
N LEU A 23 58.88 -16.19 -30.06
CA LEU A 23 58.91 -16.00 -28.60
C LEU A 23 57.63 -16.47 -27.92
N PHE A 24 56.46 -16.14 -28.49
CA PHE A 24 55.17 -16.61 -28.01
C PHE A 24 55.06 -18.14 -28.08
N LYS A 25 55.46 -18.77 -29.20
CA LYS A 25 55.46 -20.24 -29.32
C LYS A 25 56.42 -20.91 -28.32
N GLN A 26 57.59 -20.35 -28.08
CA GLN A 26 58.54 -20.85 -27.08
C GLN A 26 57.99 -20.71 -25.67
N LEU A 27 57.40 -19.56 -25.33
CA LEU A 27 56.74 -19.32 -24.04
C LEU A 27 55.60 -20.32 -23.82
N MET A 28 54.68 -20.45 -24.77
CA MET A 28 53.55 -21.39 -24.67
C MET A 28 54.03 -22.85 -24.55
N SER A 29 55.06 -23.24 -25.31
CA SER A 29 55.66 -24.58 -25.22
C SER A 29 56.33 -24.86 -23.87
N ARG A 30 56.90 -23.84 -23.21
CA ARG A 30 57.46 -23.98 -21.86
C ARG A 30 56.35 -24.03 -20.81
N LEU A 31 55.33 -23.17 -20.93
CA LEU A 31 54.16 -23.16 -20.06
C LEU A 31 53.40 -24.50 -20.10
N SER A 32 53.28 -25.15 -21.26
CA SER A 32 52.67 -26.48 -21.39
C SER A 32 53.51 -27.62 -20.79
N CYS A 33 54.80 -27.40 -20.51
CA CYS A 33 55.66 -28.39 -19.87
C CYS A 33 55.74 -28.25 -18.35
N PHE A 34 55.29 -27.12 -17.78
CA PHE A 34 55.14 -27.00 -16.34
C PHE A 34 53.92 -27.79 -15.86
N VAL A 35 53.95 -28.23 -14.60
CA VAL A 35 52.77 -28.81 -13.91
C VAL A 35 51.81 -27.69 -13.46
N LEU A 36 51.59 -26.70 -14.35
CA LEU A 36 50.50 -25.76 -14.24
C LEU A 36 49.23 -26.53 -14.55
N ARG A 37 48.42 -26.81 -13.52
CA ARG A 37 47.06 -27.31 -13.75
C ARG A 37 46.36 -26.27 -14.63
N PRO A 38 45.88 -26.61 -15.84
CA PRO A 38 45.13 -25.65 -16.64
C PRO A 38 43.95 -25.17 -15.80
N ALA A 39 43.69 -23.87 -15.83
CA ALA A 39 42.50 -23.33 -15.19
C ALA A 39 41.28 -24.02 -15.83
N ALA A 40 40.35 -24.50 -15.01
CA ALA A 40 39.05 -24.92 -15.53
C ALA A 40 38.47 -23.74 -16.32
N VAL A 41 38.17 -23.97 -17.59
CA VAL A 41 37.50 -23.00 -18.46
C VAL A 41 36.02 -23.38 -18.47
N PRO A 42 35.07 -22.43 -18.43
CA PRO A 42 33.67 -22.79 -18.62
C PRO A 42 33.42 -23.33 -20.03
N THR A 43 32.67 -24.41 -20.13
CA THR A 43 32.23 -24.99 -21.41
C THR A 43 30.77 -24.58 -21.66
N ARG A 44 30.35 -24.40 -22.91
CA ARG A 44 28.94 -24.20 -23.27
C ARG A 44 28.26 -25.55 -23.38
N LEU A 45 27.07 -25.72 -22.80
CA LEU A 45 26.35 -27.01 -22.81
C LEU A 45 25.47 -27.19 -24.05
N MET A 46 25.16 -26.09 -24.75
CA MET A 46 24.48 -26.08 -26.05
C MET A 46 25.49 -25.63 -27.11
N ASN A 47 26.10 -26.59 -27.82
CA ASN A 47 27.09 -26.30 -28.87
C ASN A 47 26.63 -26.71 -30.27
N ASP A 48 25.71 -27.67 -30.42
CA ASP A 48 25.30 -28.17 -31.72
C ASP A 48 24.04 -27.46 -32.26
N PRO A 49 24.10 -26.84 -33.45
CA PRO A 49 22.93 -26.20 -34.09
C PRO A 49 21.98 -27.23 -34.74
N GLU A 50 22.23 -28.53 -34.56
CA GLU A 50 21.36 -29.63 -35.01
C GLU A 50 20.54 -30.25 -33.84
N GLU A 51 20.80 -29.87 -32.58
CA GLU A 51 19.97 -30.28 -31.45
C GLU A 51 18.62 -29.53 -31.45
N GLU A 52 17.56 -30.17 -30.94
CA GLU A 52 16.25 -29.52 -30.79
C GLU A 52 16.37 -28.33 -29.80
N GLU A 53 15.98 -27.15 -30.26
CA GLU A 53 15.91 -25.93 -29.43
C GLU A 53 14.94 -26.17 -28.26
N LEU A 54 15.45 -26.21 -27.03
CA LEU A 54 14.61 -26.37 -25.85
C LEU A 54 13.66 -25.16 -25.73
N PRO A 55 12.35 -25.38 -25.48
CA PRO A 55 11.39 -24.29 -25.34
C PRO A 55 11.82 -23.26 -24.31
N GLU A 56 11.66 -21.96 -24.59
CA GLU A 56 12.00 -20.90 -23.62
C GLU A 56 11.17 -21.02 -22.32
N GLU A 57 9.96 -21.59 -22.40
CA GLU A 57 9.02 -21.80 -21.30
C GLU A 57 9.13 -23.19 -20.63
N ILE A 58 10.18 -23.98 -20.94
CA ILE A 58 10.45 -25.27 -20.27
C ILE A 58 10.50 -25.10 -18.74
N ASP A 59 10.07 -26.11 -17.99
CA ASP A 59 10.17 -26.08 -16.53
C ASP A 59 11.63 -26.04 -16.06
N THR A 60 11.87 -25.44 -14.88
CA THR A 60 13.23 -25.27 -14.36
C THR A 60 13.86 -26.58 -13.91
N ASP A 61 13.10 -27.52 -13.35
CA ASP A 61 13.63 -28.83 -12.95
C ASP A 61 13.90 -29.70 -14.17
N GLU A 62 13.00 -29.69 -15.16
CA GLU A 62 13.16 -30.38 -16.44
C GLU A 62 14.41 -29.89 -17.19
N LEU A 63 14.55 -28.57 -17.37
CA LEU A 63 15.73 -27.95 -17.98
C LEU A 63 17.04 -28.37 -17.30
N MET A 64 17.04 -28.42 -15.97
CA MET A 64 18.23 -28.82 -15.20
C MET A 64 18.56 -30.30 -15.37
N ARG A 65 17.57 -31.20 -15.49
CA ARG A 65 17.81 -32.62 -15.79
C ARG A 65 18.40 -32.77 -17.21
N THR A 66 17.80 -32.12 -18.21
CA THR A 66 18.29 -32.17 -19.60
C THR A 66 19.71 -31.63 -19.73
N LEU A 67 20.02 -30.48 -19.12
CA LEU A 67 21.37 -29.92 -19.14
C LEU A 67 22.39 -30.79 -18.36
N GLY A 68 21.95 -31.51 -17.34
CA GLY A 68 22.80 -32.36 -16.50
C GLY A 68 23.49 -33.47 -17.27
N ALA A 69 22.79 -34.06 -18.25
CA ALA A 69 23.28 -35.13 -19.12
C ALA A 69 24.04 -34.63 -20.37
N LYS A 70 24.04 -33.32 -20.67
CA LYS A 70 24.74 -32.76 -21.84
C LYS A 70 26.23 -32.55 -21.57
N GLU A 71 27.06 -32.87 -22.57
CA GLU A 71 28.52 -32.73 -22.53
C GLU A 71 29.16 -33.18 -21.20
N MET A 72 28.76 -34.34 -20.70
CA MET A 72 29.33 -34.91 -19.47
C MET A 72 30.82 -35.19 -19.65
N VAL A 73 31.61 -34.95 -18.59
CA VAL A 73 33.08 -35.15 -18.62
C VAL A 73 33.45 -36.64 -18.66
N ALA A 74 32.59 -37.49 -18.12
CA ALA A 74 32.61 -38.95 -18.15
C ALA A 74 31.16 -39.45 -17.92
N PRO A 75 30.79 -40.69 -18.27
CA PRO A 75 29.38 -41.10 -18.35
C PRO A 75 28.57 -40.93 -17.05
N ARG A 76 29.18 -41.16 -15.88
CA ARG A 76 28.56 -40.97 -14.55
C ARG A 76 28.69 -39.56 -13.97
N PHE A 77 29.33 -38.63 -14.68
CA PHE A 77 29.58 -37.26 -14.19
C PHE A 77 28.59 -36.25 -14.77
N ARG A 78 27.30 -36.45 -14.44
CA ARG A 78 26.24 -35.45 -14.66
C ARG A 78 26.60 -34.12 -13.99
N TRP A 79 26.28 -33.03 -14.66
CA TRP A 79 26.52 -31.69 -14.12
C TRP A 79 25.53 -31.38 -12.98
N ARG A 80 26.02 -30.73 -11.92
CA ARG A 80 25.23 -30.44 -10.71
C ARG A 80 24.51 -29.11 -10.81
N ARG A 81 23.38 -29.01 -10.11
CA ARG A 81 22.64 -27.75 -9.99
C ARG A 81 23.49 -26.70 -9.23
N SER A 82 23.49 -25.46 -9.71
CA SER A 82 24.14 -24.35 -9.00
C SER A 82 23.17 -23.65 -8.03
N LYS A 83 23.69 -22.85 -7.09
CA LYS A 83 22.87 -22.02 -6.19
C LYS A 83 21.99 -20.99 -6.92
N TRP A 84 22.34 -20.66 -8.16
CA TRP A 84 21.60 -19.70 -8.96
C TRP A 84 20.42 -20.35 -9.65
N LEU A 85 20.41 -21.68 -9.77
CA LEU A 85 19.43 -22.44 -10.52
C LEU A 85 19.30 -21.83 -11.93
N ARG A 86 18.10 -21.38 -12.32
CA ARG A 86 17.85 -20.71 -13.60
C ARG A 86 18.33 -19.26 -13.67
N ASN A 87 18.58 -18.58 -12.54
CA ASN A 87 18.94 -17.16 -12.53
C ASN A 87 20.34 -16.90 -13.08
N CYS A 88 20.52 -15.85 -13.88
CA CYS A 88 21.82 -15.50 -14.45
C CYS A 88 22.78 -14.92 -13.38
N PRO A 89 23.95 -15.55 -13.09
CA PRO A 89 24.90 -15.04 -12.11
C PRO A 89 25.48 -13.67 -12.45
N VAL A 90 25.62 -13.36 -13.73
CA VAL A 90 26.16 -12.08 -14.21
C VAL A 90 25.13 -10.96 -14.02
N ALA A 91 23.87 -11.21 -14.38
CA ALA A 91 22.78 -10.25 -14.15
C ALA A 91 22.58 -10.00 -12.65
N LEU A 92 22.62 -11.05 -11.82
CA LEU A 92 22.50 -10.93 -10.36
C LEU A 92 23.67 -10.14 -9.75
N HIS A 93 24.88 -10.31 -10.28
CA HIS A 93 26.03 -9.51 -9.87
C HIS A 93 25.86 -8.03 -10.20
N GLU A 94 25.28 -7.72 -11.36
CA GLU A 94 24.91 -6.36 -11.79
C GLU A 94 23.68 -5.79 -11.06
N GLY A 95 22.99 -6.59 -10.23
CA GLY A 95 21.84 -6.16 -9.42
C GLY A 95 20.47 -6.40 -10.06
N ASN A 96 20.35 -7.33 -11.01
CA ASN A 96 19.10 -7.67 -11.68
C ASN A 96 18.79 -9.17 -11.54
N MET A 97 17.61 -9.53 -11.04
CA MET A 97 17.10 -10.90 -11.10
C MET A 97 16.54 -11.14 -12.52
N ILE A 98 17.23 -11.96 -13.33
CA ILE A 98 16.78 -12.32 -14.69
C ILE A 98 16.99 -13.83 -14.88
N PRO A 99 15.95 -14.60 -15.25
CA PRO A 99 16.12 -16.00 -15.60
C PRO A 99 16.95 -16.13 -16.88
N GLY A 100 17.84 -17.11 -16.91
CA GLY A 100 18.63 -17.47 -18.07
C GLY A 100 17.83 -18.22 -19.13
N LYS A 101 18.30 -18.15 -20.37
CA LYS A 101 17.78 -18.93 -21.50
C LYS A 101 18.55 -20.25 -21.67
N PRO A 102 17.89 -21.36 -22.05
CA PRO A 102 18.55 -22.64 -22.31
C PRO A 102 19.74 -22.54 -23.28
N GLU A 103 19.63 -21.71 -24.32
CA GLU A 103 20.66 -21.44 -25.33
C GLU A 103 22.02 -20.99 -24.74
N PHE A 104 22.01 -20.29 -23.60
CA PHE A 104 23.20 -19.72 -22.97
C PHE A 104 23.61 -20.50 -21.71
N ALA A 105 23.31 -21.79 -21.66
CA ALA A 105 23.75 -22.68 -20.60
C ALA A 105 25.26 -22.98 -20.70
N VAL A 106 25.97 -22.87 -19.57
CA VAL A 106 27.39 -23.15 -19.45
C VAL A 106 27.69 -24.00 -18.21
N SER A 107 28.69 -24.87 -18.30
CA SER A 107 29.21 -25.66 -17.19
C SER A 107 30.53 -25.10 -16.68
N PHE A 108 30.71 -25.08 -15.35
CA PHE A 108 31.95 -24.65 -14.71
C PHE A 108 32.08 -25.26 -13.30
N LEU A 109 33.25 -25.85 -13.00
CA LEU A 109 33.56 -26.49 -11.71
C LEU A 109 32.41 -27.34 -11.16
N ASP A 110 32.10 -28.43 -11.88
CA ASP A 110 31.01 -29.39 -11.60
C ASP A 110 29.56 -28.87 -11.70
N LYS A 111 29.32 -27.61 -12.08
CA LYS A 111 27.99 -26.99 -12.00
C LYS A 111 27.50 -26.35 -13.28
N MET A 112 26.17 -26.35 -13.45
CA MET A 112 25.46 -25.67 -14.53
C MET A 112 25.05 -24.25 -14.15
N TYR A 113 25.17 -23.34 -15.11
CA TYR A 113 24.77 -21.96 -15.01
C TYR A 113 24.02 -21.56 -16.28
N VAL A 114 22.80 -21.05 -16.12
CA VAL A 114 21.97 -20.57 -17.25
C VAL A 114 22.09 -19.06 -17.32
N LEU A 115 22.40 -18.49 -18.49
CA LEU A 115 22.70 -17.07 -18.65
C LEU A 115 21.61 -16.34 -19.45
N SER A 116 21.42 -15.05 -19.19
CA SER A 116 20.31 -14.28 -19.77
C SER A 116 20.57 -13.77 -21.19
N SER A 117 21.84 -13.65 -21.60
CA SER A 117 22.23 -13.13 -22.92
C SER A 117 23.62 -13.62 -23.35
N ALA A 118 23.90 -13.52 -24.65
CA ALA A 118 25.23 -13.75 -25.20
C ALA A 118 26.30 -12.84 -24.58
N GLU A 119 25.97 -11.58 -24.23
CA GLU A 119 26.91 -10.68 -23.54
C GLU A 119 27.23 -11.15 -22.11
N ALA A 120 26.23 -11.66 -21.39
CA ALA A 120 26.43 -12.26 -20.07
C ALA A 120 27.28 -13.53 -20.18
N MET A 121 27.06 -14.36 -21.21
CA MET A 121 27.87 -15.53 -21.51
C MET A 121 29.32 -15.18 -21.82
N ASP A 122 29.58 -14.18 -22.65
CA ASP A 122 30.95 -13.74 -22.96
C ASP A 122 31.66 -13.12 -21.74
N LYS A 123 30.93 -12.45 -20.84
CA LYS A 123 31.46 -11.98 -19.55
C LYS A 123 31.86 -13.17 -18.65
N PHE A 124 30.98 -14.16 -18.52
CA PHE A 124 31.20 -15.35 -17.69
C PHE A 124 32.34 -16.23 -18.22
N LEU A 125 32.40 -16.48 -19.53
CA LEU A 125 33.46 -17.25 -20.19
C LEU A 125 34.85 -16.62 -20.00
N LYS A 126 34.94 -15.28 -19.98
CA LYS A 126 36.21 -14.56 -19.74
C LYS A 126 36.71 -14.73 -18.31
N ASN A 127 35.84 -14.58 -17.32
CA ASN A 127 36.19 -14.81 -15.91
C ASN A 127 34.93 -15.08 -15.07
N PRO A 128 34.64 -16.34 -14.70
CA PRO A 128 33.43 -16.67 -13.94
C PRO A 128 33.55 -16.31 -12.45
N ARG A 129 34.77 -16.14 -11.92
CA ARG A 129 35.02 -16.04 -10.47
C ARG A 129 34.32 -14.85 -9.77
N PRO A 130 34.30 -13.61 -10.30
CA PRO A 130 33.63 -12.47 -9.65
C PRO A 130 32.12 -12.67 -9.45
N TYR A 131 31.49 -13.46 -10.31
CA TYR A 131 30.06 -13.75 -10.27
C TYR A 131 29.71 -14.87 -9.26
N LEU A 132 30.68 -15.72 -8.90
CA LEU A 132 30.46 -16.95 -8.13
C LEU A 132 31.04 -16.94 -6.72
N LEU A 133 31.96 -16.02 -6.41
CA LEU A 133 32.58 -15.91 -5.10
C LEU A 133 31.67 -15.14 -4.11
N PRO A 134 31.73 -15.44 -2.80
CA PRO A 134 31.05 -14.65 -1.77
C PRO A 134 31.43 -13.16 -1.91
N PRO A 135 30.47 -12.22 -1.84
CA PRO A 135 29.13 -12.36 -1.25
C PRO A 135 28.04 -12.90 -2.19
N GLN A 136 28.34 -13.33 -3.41
CA GLN A 136 27.33 -13.87 -4.33
C GLN A 136 26.99 -15.36 -4.04
N PRO A 137 25.75 -15.81 -4.31
CA PRO A 137 24.59 -15.01 -4.69
C PRO A 137 24.04 -14.19 -3.52
N ARG A 138 23.56 -12.97 -3.79
CA ARG A 138 22.83 -12.11 -2.83
C ARG A 138 21.54 -11.58 -3.46
N PRO A 139 20.50 -11.26 -2.67
CA PRO A 139 19.36 -10.49 -3.18
C PRO A 139 19.82 -9.14 -3.75
N PRO A 140 19.26 -8.67 -4.88
CA PRO A 140 19.50 -7.34 -5.43
C PRO A 140 18.78 -6.23 -4.63
N CYS A 141 17.87 -6.62 -3.73
CA CYS A 141 17.09 -5.75 -2.86
C CYS A 141 16.37 -4.64 -3.64
N LYS A 142 15.44 -5.04 -4.53
CA LYS A 142 14.40 -4.18 -5.11
C LYS A 142 13.08 -4.57 -4.47
N ILE A 143 12.76 -3.96 -3.33
CA ILE A 143 11.74 -4.49 -2.41
C ILE A 143 10.66 -3.43 -2.18
N THR A 144 9.39 -3.83 -2.12
CA THR A 144 8.33 -3.02 -1.49
C THR A 144 7.84 -3.68 -0.21
N ILE A 145 7.58 -2.90 0.83
CA ILE A 145 6.98 -3.39 2.08
C ILE A 145 5.57 -2.83 2.25
N GLN A 146 4.61 -3.74 2.27
CA GLN A 146 3.18 -3.50 2.31
C GLN A 146 2.56 -4.09 3.59
N GLY A 147 1.34 -3.69 3.90
CA GLY A 147 0.62 -4.12 5.10
C GLY A 147 -0.29 -3.02 5.66
N PRO A 148 -1.22 -3.35 6.57
CA PRO A 148 -2.10 -2.39 7.22
C PRO A 148 -1.34 -1.31 8.01
N PRO A 149 -1.99 -0.20 8.39
CA PRO A 149 -1.38 0.81 9.26
C PRO A 149 -0.85 0.19 10.56
N LEU A 150 0.23 0.78 11.11
CA LEU A 150 0.89 0.39 12.37
C LEU A 150 1.52 -1.01 12.44
N SER A 151 1.58 -1.76 11.35
CA SER A 151 2.36 -3.01 11.24
C SER A 151 3.86 -2.86 11.47
N GLY A 152 4.42 -1.66 11.33
CA GLY A 152 5.85 -1.37 11.53
C GLY A 152 6.70 -1.36 10.25
N LYS A 153 6.07 -1.28 9.08
CA LYS A 153 6.69 -1.24 7.74
C LYS A 153 7.92 -0.33 7.68
N THR A 154 7.78 0.94 8.02
CA THR A 154 8.88 1.92 8.05
C THR A 154 10.06 1.46 8.90
N THR A 155 9.83 0.84 10.08
CA THR A 155 10.93 0.29 10.90
C THR A 155 11.61 -0.87 10.19
N LEU A 156 10.84 -1.78 9.60
CA LEU A 156 11.35 -2.92 8.84
C LEU A 156 12.16 -2.47 7.59
N CYS A 157 11.68 -1.46 6.86
CA CYS A 157 12.39 -0.83 5.74
C CYS A 157 13.80 -0.38 6.15
N HIS A 158 13.92 0.35 7.28
CA HIS A 158 15.21 0.82 7.78
C HIS A 158 16.12 -0.31 8.28
N LEU A 159 15.57 -1.35 8.94
CA LEU A 159 16.35 -2.51 9.39
C LEU A 159 16.89 -3.35 8.21
N LEU A 160 16.09 -3.55 7.16
CA LEU A 160 16.53 -4.24 5.94
C LEU A 160 17.53 -3.40 5.15
N ALA A 161 17.31 -2.09 5.04
CA ALA A 161 18.26 -1.14 4.45
C ALA A 161 19.63 -1.22 5.14
N GLN A 162 19.66 -1.25 6.48
CA GLN A 162 20.90 -1.43 7.23
C GLN A 162 21.55 -2.80 7.01
N LYS A 163 20.77 -3.89 6.90
CA LYS A 163 21.30 -5.24 6.70
C LYS A 163 21.90 -5.44 5.31
N TYR A 164 21.23 -4.98 4.26
CA TYR A 164 21.61 -5.23 2.87
C TYR A 164 22.35 -4.05 2.19
N GLY A 165 22.46 -2.90 2.87
CA GLY A 165 23.09 -1.70 2.31
C GLY A 165 22.22 -0.98 1.27
N ALA A 166 20.90 -1.12 1.37
CA ALA A 166 19.93 -0.53 0.46
C ALA A 166 19.44 0.85 0.93
N GLN A 167 18.88 1.66 0.03
CA GLN A 167 18.30 2.96 0.33
C GLN A 167 16.77 2.88 0.47
N VAL A 168 16.22 3.41 1.57
CA VAL A 168 14.77 3.53 1.75
C VAL A 168 14.25 4.73 0.95
N LEU A 169 13.17 4.51 0.19
CA LEU A 169 12.48 5.51 -0.61
C LEU A 169 11.05 5.68 -0.09
N ASP A 170 10.80 6.79 0.62
CA ASP A 170 9.45 7.21 1.01
C ASP A 170 8.89 8.20 -0.02
N ILE A 171 8.06 7.68 -0.93
CA ILE A 171 7.40 8.48 -1.97
C ILE A 171 6.49 9.55 -1.36
N ASN A 172 5.88 9.31 -0.19
CA ASN A 172 5.03 10.28 0.50
C ASN A 172 5.82 11.48 1.04
N THR A 173 7.13 11.36 1.20
CA THR A 173 8.01 12.50 1.52
C THR A 173 8.59 13.15 0.27
N LEU A 174 8.93 12.37 -0.77
CA LEU A 174 9.44 12.89 -2.03
C LEU A 174 8.39 13.66 -2.86
N ILE A 175 7.11 13.33 -2.72
CA ILE A 175 5.99 14.02 -3.39
C ILE A 175 5.67 15.40 -2.80
N LYS A 176 5.99 15.65 -1.52
CA LYS A 176 5.66 16.90 -0.78
C LYS A 176 6.03 18.20 -1.52
N PRO A 177 7.26 18.38 -2.07
CA PRO A 177 7.59 19.60 -2.82
C PRO A 177 6.69 19.80 -4.05
N ARG A 178 6.40 18.74 -4.82
CA ARG A 178 5.54 18.81 -6.02
C ARG A 178 4.07 19.04 -5.66
N MET A 179 3.60 18.48 -4.53
CA MET A 179 2.28 18.78 -3.95
C MET A 179 2.15 20.24 -3.52
N GLU A 180 3.20 20.84 -2.94
CA GLU A 180 3.16 22.23 -2.51
C GLU A 180 3.25 23.21 -3.70
N GLU A 181 3.97 22.84 -4.76
CA GLU A 181 3.98 23.57 -6.04
C GLU A 181 2.61 23.53 -6.73
N GLU A 182 1.97 22.36 -6.80
CA GLU A 182 0.61 22.25 -7.33
C GLU A 182 -0.41 22.96 -6.43
N ARG A 183 -0.29 22.89 -5.09
CA ARG A 183 -1.11 23.65 -4.14
C ARG A 183 -1.00 25.16 -4.37
N LYS A 184 0.22 25.68 -4.62
CA LYS A 184 0.45 27.09 -4.96
C LYS A 184 -0.18 27.46 -6.30
N THR A 185 -0.05 26.58 -7.29
CA THR A 185 -0.64 26.77 -8.64
C THR A 185 -2.17 26.75 -8.59
N GLN A 186 -2.79 25.82 -7.85
CA GLN A 186 -4.23 25.76 -7.63
C GLN A 186 -4.74 26.98 -6.85
N LEU A 187 -4.03 27.39 -5.79
CA LEU A 187 -4.38 28.59 -5.02
C LEU A 187 -4.15 29.89 -5.83
N GLN A 188 -3.27 29.90 -6.83
CA GLN A 188 -3.14 30.99 -7.79
C GLN A 188 -4.30 31.01 -8.80
N ARG A 189 -4.63 29.87 -9.44
CA ARG A 189 -5.79 29.77 -10.34
C ARG A 189 -7.09 30.14 -9.64
N ALA A 190 -7.31 29.65 -8.42
CA ALA A 190 -8.47 29.99 -7.62
C ALA A 190 -8.55 31.49 -7.26
N LYS A 191 -7.41 32.17 -7.08
CA LYS A 191 -7.38 33.63 -6.95
C LYS A 191 -7.80 34.31 -8.25
N GLU A 192 -7.20 33.93 -9.37
CA GLU A 192 -7.44 34.51 -10.69
C GLU A 192 -8.93 34.35 -11.08
N GLU A 193 -9.44 33.11 -11.06
CA GLU A 193 -10.85 32.79 -11.31
C GLU A 193 -11.79 33.53 -10.32
N SER A 194 -11.42 33.65 -9.04
CA SER A 194 -12.23 34.39 -8.07
C SER A 194 -12.22 35.89 -8.29
N THR A 195 -11.08 36.48 -8.68
CA THR A 195 -10.99 37.91 -9.02
C THR A 195 -11.87 38.23 -10.23
N GLU A 196 -11.83 37.42 -11.29
CA GLU A 196 -12.66 37.59 -12.48
C GLU A 196 -14.16 37.50 -12.14
N ASN A 197 -14.56 36.45 -11.40
CA ASN A 197 -15.95 36.25 -10.99
C ASN A 197 -16.46 37.35 -10.03
N ALA A 198 -15.63 37.83 -9.10
CA ALA A 198 -15.98 38.93 -8.22
C ALA A 198 -16.14 40.26 -8.97
N ILE A 199 -15.23 40.56 -9.91
CA ILE A 199 -15.31 41.73 -10.78
C ILE A 199 -16.58 41.70 -11.64
N ILE A 200 -16.95 40.54 -12.21
CA ILE A 200 -18.20 40.38 -12.96
C ILE A 200 -19.42 40.63 -12.05
N THR A 201 -19.45 40.00 -10.87
CA THR A 201 -20.57 40.12 -9.92
C THR A 201 -20.78 41.56 -9.46
N ILE A 202 -19.70 42.30 -9.16
CA ILE A 202 -19.79 43.69 -8.69
C ILE A 202 -20.14 44.64 -9.84
N LYS A 203 -19.63 44.40 -11.05
CA LYS A 203 -20.06 45.15 -12.26
C LYS A 203 -21.55 44.95 -12.57
N GLN A 204 -22.09 43.75 -12.33
CA GLN A 204 -23.54 43.49 -12.44
C GLN A 204 -24.33 44.25 -11.36
N LYS A 205 -23.96 44.10 -10.07
CA LYS A 205 -24.61 44.85 -8.98
C LYS A 205 -24.65 46.37 -9.20
N ILE A 206 -23.52 46.97 -9.58
CA ILE A 206 -23.44 48.42 -9.83
C ILE A 206 -24.33 48.81 -11.02
N LYS A 207 -24.42 47.98 -12.06
CA LYS A 207 -25.33 48.22 -13.18
C LYS A 207 -26.79 48.16 -12.74
N ASP A 208 -27.15 47.16 -11.94
CA ASP A 208 -28.50 46.98 -11.41
C ASP A 208 -28.90 48.10 -10.45
N GLU A 209 -27.97 48.59 -9.62
CA GLU A 209 -28.16 49.77 -8.75
C GLU A 209 -28.36 51.06 -9.56
N ILE A 210 -27.61 51.26 -10.65
CA ILE A 210 -27.80 52.41 -11.56
C ILE A 210 -29.15 52.32 -12.28
N GLU A 211 -29.55 51.14 -12.76
CA GLU A 211 -30.86 50.94 -13.39
C GLU A 211 -32.03 51.06 -12.40
N ALA A 212 -31.84 50.67 -11.13
CA ALA A 212 -32.82 50.87 -10.06
C ALA A 212 -32.96 52.34 -9.69
N ALA A 213 -31.84 53.06 -9.48
CA ALA A 213 -31.83 54.49 -9.19
C ALA A 213 -32.43 55.33 -10.33
N ALA A 214 -32.22 54.93 -11.60
CA ALA A 214 -32.87 55.57 -12.75
C ALA A 214 -34.40 55.38 -12.73
N LYS A 215 -34.88 54.16 -12.43
CA LYS A 215 -36.32 53.87 -12.30
C LYS A 215 -36.96 54.56 -11.09
N GLU A 216 -36.24 54.68 -9.97
CA GLU A 216 -36.71 55.45 -8.81
C GLU A 216 -36.75 56.96 -9.09
N ALA A 217 -35.83 57.49 -9.90
CA ALA A 217 -35.87 58.88 -10.35
C ALA A 217 -37.08 59.15 -11.26
N GLU A 218 -37.34 58.29 -12.26
CA GLU A 218 -38.56 58.37 -13.09
C GLU A 218 -39.84 58.26 -12.25
N GLN A 219 -39.84 57.43 -11.20
CA GLN A 219 -40.97 57.31 -10.25
C GLN A 219 -41.12 58.50 -9.31
N GLN A 220 -40.06 59.28 -9.06
CA GLN A 220 -40.14 60.53 -8.29
C GLN A 220 -40.58 61.71 -9.18
N GLU A 221 -40.09 61.80 -10.42
CA GLU A 221 -40.57 62.82 -11.36
C GLU A 221 -42.07 62.62 -11.67
N THR A 222 -42.50 61.40 -11.97
CA THR A 222 -43.93 61.10 -12.22
C THR A 222 -44.83 61.28 -10.99
N ASN A 223 -44.34 61.09 -9.76
CA ASN A 223 -45.11 61.46 -8.56
C ASN A 223 -45.17 62.99 -8.34
N SER A 224 -44.15 63.74 -8.75
CA SER A 224 -44.14 65.21 -8.65
C SER A 224 -45.08 65.88 -9.66
N GLU A 225 -45.24 65.32 -10.86
CA GLU A 225 -46.19 65.82 -11.87
C GLU A 225 -47.67 65.58 -11.49
N ILE A 226 -47.96 64.65 -10.56
CA ILE A 226 -49.35 64.36 -10.13
C ILE A 226 -49.86 65.38 -9.08
N GLU A 227 -49.00 66.06 -8.32
CA GLU A 227 -49.44 67.12 -7.40
C GLU A 227 -49.64 68.50 -8.07
N GLU A 228 -49.09 68.75 -9.27
CA GLU A 228 -49.17 70.06 -9.94
C GLU A 228 -50.32 70.18 -10.97
N THR A 229 -51.07 69.11 -11.25
CA THR A 229 -52.15 69.10 -12.28
C THR A 229 -53.60 69.25 -11.75
N VAL A 230 -53.81 69.77 -10.54
CA VAL A 230 -55.16 70.06 -9.99
C VAL A 230 -55.49 71.56 -10.00
N ALA A 231 -55.43 72.19 -11.18
CA ALA A 231 -55.96 73.53 -11.41
C ALA A 231 -56.34 73.79 -12.90
N GLU A 232 -57.65 73.79 -13.19
CA GLU A 232 -58.31 74.30 -14.42
C GLU A 232 -58.01 73.57 -15.75
N THR A 233 -58.96 73.27 -16.67
CA THR A 233 -60.44 73.31 -16.70
C THR A 233 -60.95 72.43 -17.87
N ASP A 234 -62.25 72.12 -17.90
CA ASP A 234 -62.97 71.34 -18.93
C ASP A 234 -62.82 71.83 -20.39
N ALA A 235 -62.90 70.91 -21.37
CA ALA A 235 -63.97 70.87 -22.40
C ALA A 235 -63.88 69.70 -23.43
N ASP A 236 -64.94 68.90 -23.48
CA ASP A 236 -65.61 68.24 -24.63
C ASP A 236 -64.90 67.32 -25.67
N LEU A 237 -65.44 66.08 -25.77
CA LEU A 237 -65.94 65.34 -26.96
C LEU A 237 -64.98 65.04 -28.16
N GLU A 238 -65.02 63.90 -28.86
CA GLU A 238 -65.97 62.76 -28.90
C GLU A 238 -65.27 61.44 -29.34
N LYS A 239 -66.04 60.34 -29.44
CA LYS A 239 -65.64 58.94 -29.69
C LYS A 239 -65.14 58.65 -31.12
N THR A 240 -64.36 57.57 -31.28
CA THR A 240 -64.75 56.39 -32.12
C THR A 240 -64.01 55.13 -31.66
N GLU A 241 -64.58 53.97 -32.03
CA GLU A 241 -64.19 52.62 -31.60
C GLU A 241 -63.21 51.93 -32.60
N ASP A 242 -62.85 50.68 -32.27
CA ASP A 242 -62.51 49.55 -33.15
C ASP A 242 -61.06 49.16 -33.51
N GLU A 243 -60.74 47.97 -32.99
CA GLU A 243 -60.22 46.76 -33.66
C GLU A 243 -58.73 46.42 -33.78
N GLU A 244 -58.54 45.10 -33.82
CA GLU A 244 -57.32 44.30 -33.69
C GLU A 244 -56.54 44.20 -35.02
N THR A 245 -55.22 43.94 -34.97
CA THR A 245 -54.63 42.61 -35.34
C THR A 245 -53.10 42.65 -35.57
N ASP A 246 -52.46 41.56 -35.14
CA ASP A 246 -51.25 40.90 -35.64
C ASP A 246 -50.36 41.57 -36.72
N GLN A 247 -49.03 41.53 -36.48
CA GLN A 247 -48.21 40.55 -37.22
C GLN A 247 -46.83 40.24 -36.63
N GLU A 248 -46.30 39.10 -37.07
CA GLU A 248 -45.22 38.31 -36.50
C GLU A 248 -43.94 38.33 -37.37
N LYS A 249 -42.82 37.89 -36.76
CA LYS A 249 -41.64 37.21 -37.37
C LYS A 249 -40.49 37.97 -38.07
N ASP A 250 -39.32 37.72 -37.49
CA ASP A 250 -38.05 37.22 -38.07
C ASP A 250 -37.31 37.97 -39.19
N LYS A 251 -36.02 38.30 -38.92
CA LYS A 251 -34.86 37.68 -39.61
C LYS A 251 -33.46 38.16 -39.15
N GLU A 252 -32.55 37.18 -38.97
CA GLU A 252 -31.07 37.28 -39.11
C GLU A 252 -30.68 37.64 -40.58
N PRO A 253 -29.48 38.17 -40.93
CA PRO A 253 -28.11 37.62 -40.71
C PRO A 253 -27.10 38.64 -40.11
N VAL A 254 -25.91 38.33 -39.57
CA VAL A 254 -24.74 37.50 -39.96
C VAL A 254 -23.76 38.18 -40.96
N ASP A 255 -22.50 38.29 -40.51
CA ASP A 255 -21.18 38.51 -41.15
C ASP A 255 -20.82 39.78 -41.96
N GLY A 256 -19.56 40.24 -41.79
CA GLY A 256 -18.92 41.25 -42.65
C GLY A 256 -17.68 41.93 -42.05
N GLU A 257 -16.51 41.27 -42.08
CA GLU A 257 -15.21 41.81 -41.63
C GLU A 257 -14.69 42.98 -42.50
N ASN A 258 -13.95 43.92 -41.90
CA ASN A 258 -12.58 44.24 -42.33
C ASN A 258 -11.80 45.17 -41.39
N GLU A 259 -10.50 44.93 -41.29
CA GLU A 259 -9.51 45.82 -40.69
C GLU A 259 -9.13 46.96 -41.67
N ASP A 260 -8.66 48.12 -41.19
CA ASP A 260 -7.21 48.43 -41.21
C ASP A 260 -6.85 49.74 -40.46
N LYS A 261 -5.56 49.90 -40.15
CA LYS A 261 -4.98 50.99 -39.33
C LYS A 261 -4.43 52.15 -40.16
N ALA A 262 -4.39 53.36 -39.58
CA ALA A 262 -3.31 54.32 -39.83
C ALA A 262 -3.12 55.35 -38.69
N GLU A 263 -1.85 55.62 -38.37
CA GLU A 263 -1.32 56.69 -37.50
C GLU A 263 -1.35 58.08 -38.24
N LYS A 264 -1.04 59.30 -37.72
CA LYS A 264 -0.60 59.86 -36.41
C LYS A 264 -0.63 61.41 -36.43
N ASP A 265 -0.23 62.02 -35.30
CA ASP A 265 0.42 63.35 -35.11
C ASP A 265 -0.37 64.70 -35.05
N GLU A 266 -0.51 65.16 -33.79
CA GLU A 266 -0.22 66.50 -33.20
C GLU A 266 -0.31 67.84 -34.00
N VAL A 267 -0.98 68.87 -33.43
CA VAL A 267 -0.37 69.97 -32.63
C VAL A 267 -1.40 71.06 -32.22
N ILE A 268 -1.41 71.34 -30.92
CA ILE A 268 -2.03 72.38 -30.05
C ILE A 268 -2.12 73.84 -30.59
N LYS A 269 -3.26 74.57 -30.42
CA LYS A 269 -3.42 75.72 -29.45
C LYS A 269 -4.84 76.34 -29.29
N GLU A 270 -5.09 76.78 -28.04
CA GLU A 270 -6.23 77.42 -27.34
C GLU A 270 -6.70 78.84 -27.83
N PRO A 271 -7.65 79.56 -27.16
CA PRO A 271 -8.96 79.20 -26.53
C PRO A 271 -10.13 80.21 -26.79
N SER A 272 -11.39 79.85 -26.49
CA SER A 272 -12.39 80.75 -25.83
C SER A 272 -13.74 80.07 -25.51
N GLU A 273 -14.17 80.15 -24.25
CA GLU A 273 -15.55 79.85 -23.77
C GLU A 273 -16.51 81.04 -24.05
N PRO A 274 -17.87 80.90 -24.08
CA PRO A 274 -18.63 80.48 -22.89
C PRO A 274 -19.91 79.60 -23.09
N THR A 275 -20.01 78.58 -22.23
CA THR A 275 -21.22 78.04 -21.56
C THR A 275 -22.64 78.20 -22.14
N THR A 276 -23.26 77.06 -22.46
CA THR A 276 -24.61 76.67 -21.95
C THR A 276 -24.59 75.17 -21.61
N LYS A 277 -25.06 74.77 -20.43
CA LYS A 277 -24.96 73.39 -19.92
C LYS A 277 -26.13 72.51 -20.38
N ALA A 278 -25.82 71.32 -20.90
CA ALA A 278 -26.71 70.15 -20.89
C ALA A 278 -26.16 69.14 -19.85
N PRO A 279 -27.02 68.31 -19.22
CA PRO A 279 -26.56 67.33 -18.22
C PRO A 279 -25.74 66.21 -18.87
N THR A 280 -24.57 65.93 -18.29
CA THR A 280 -23.69 64.82 -18.68
C THR A 280 -24.27 63.47 -18.25
N PRO A 281 -24.14 62.40 -19.06
CA PRO A 281 -24.34 61.05 -18.57
C PRO A 281 -23.30 60.73 -17.46
N PRO A 282 -23.65 59.93 -16.44
CA PRO A 282 -22.72 59.57 -15.38
C PRO A 282 -21.54 58.74 -15.94
N PRO A 283 -20.33 58.89 -15.37
CA PRO A 283 -19.13 58.19 -15.85
C PRO A 283 -19.22 56.69 -15.58
N PRO A 284 -18.57 55.84 -16.40
CA PRO A 284 -18.46 54.41 -16.13
C PRO A 284 -17.67 54.18 -14.84
N VAL A 285 -18.22 53.38 -13.92
CA VAL A 285 -17.54 53.00 -12.68
C VAL A 285 -16.53 51.90 -12.99
N GLU A 286 -15.24 52.26 -13.06
CA GLU A 286 -14.15 51.30 -13.18
C GLU A 286 -13.95 50.57 -11.84
N VAL A 287 -14.51 49.36 -11.73
CA VAL A 287 -14.23 48.44 -10.62
C VAL A 287 -12.83 47.87 -10.81
N ASP A 288 -11.91 48.22 -9.90
CA ASP A 288 -10.52 47.76 -9.89
C ASP A 288 -10.28 46.62 -8.89
N ASP A 289 -9.13 45.97 -9.00
CA ASP A 289 -8.73 44.80 -8.20
C ASP A 289 -8.60 45.09 -6.68
N LYS A 290 -8.79 46.34 -6.26
CA LYS A 290 -8.64 46.83 -4.89
C LYS A 290 -9.97 47.13 -4.21
N HIS A 291 -11.10 46.94 -4.90
CA HIS A 291 -12.42 47.13 -4.32
C HIS A 291 -12.61 46.18 -3.11
N PRO A 292 -13.05 46.67 -1.94
CA PRO A 292 -13.08 45.86 -0.71
C PRO A 292 -14.00 44.63 -0.80
N GLU A 293 -15.06 44.68 -1.61
CA GLU A 293 -15.89 43.49 -1.88
C GLU A 293 -15.19 42.45 -2.77
N VAL A 294 -14.32 42.86 -3.71
CA VAL A 294 -13.51 41.92 -4.51
C VAL A 294 -12.55 41.18 -3.58
N ILE A 295 -11.85 41.93 -2.71
CA ILE A 295 -10.89 41.37 -1.76
C ILE A 295 -11.58 40.36 -0.83
N ALA A 296 -12.75 40.69 -0.26
CA ALA A 296 -13.47 39.79 0.64
C ALA A 296 -13.97 38.50 -0.06
N LEU A 297 -14.43 38.59 -1.30
CA LEU A 297 -14.83 37.42 -2.10
C LEU A 297 -13.63 36.53 -2.45
N VAL A 298 -12.51 37.14 -2.81
CA VAL A 298 -11.26 36.43 -3.15
C VAL A 298 -10.63 35.77 -1.92
N GLU A 299 -10.63 36.43 -0.76
CA GLU A 299 -10.18 35.84 0.50
C GLU A 299 -11.06 34.65 0.92
N ALA A 300 -12.38 34.75 0.77
CA ALA A 300 -13.28 33.62 1.04
C ALA A 300 -13.05 32.44 0.08
N ALA A 301 -12.87 32.70 -1.22
CA ALA A 301 -12.57 31.68 -2.21
C ALA A 301 -11.20 31.03 -1.98
N MET A 302 -10.18 31.81 -1.58
CA MET A 302 -8.87 31.29 -1.17
C MET A 302 -8.97 30.35 0.02
N VAL A 303 -9.73 30.71 1.06
CA VAL A 303 -9.92 29.86 2.25
C VAL A 303 -10.65 28.56 1.90
N GLU A 304 -11.53 28.56 0.90
CA GLU A 304 -12.20 27.34 0.43
C GLU A 304 -11.28 26.48 -0.44
N ALA A 305 -10.54 27.09 -1.38
CA ALA A 305 -9.51 26.42 -2.17
C ALA A 305 -8.39 25.83 -1.29
N GLU A 306 -8.06 26.47 -0.18
CA GLU A 306 -7.04 25.99 0.76
C GLU A 306 -7.44 24.67 1.48
N LYS A 307 -8.75 24.44 1.64
CA LYS A 307 -9.33 23.20 2.19
C LYS A 307 -9.43 22.07 1.17
N MET A 308 -9.41 22.37 -0.13
CA MET A 308 -9.50 21.33 -1.15
C MET A 308 -8.22 20.46 -1.14
N PRO A 309 -8.34 19.13 -1.10
CA PRO A 309 -7.18 18.26 -1.20
C PRO A 309 -6.63 18.28 -2.64
N VAL A 310 -5.35 18.61 -2.78
CA VAL A 310 -4.61 18.40 -4.04
C VAL A 310 -4.52 16.89 -4.28
N VAL A 311 -5.12 16.41 -5.36
CA VAL A 311 -5.00 15.02 -5.80
C VAL A 311 -4.15 15.00 -7.07
N LEU A 312 -2.88 14.61 -6.94
CA LEU A 312 -2.02 14.37 -8.10
C LEU A 312 -2.40 13.05 -8.79
N PRO A 313 -2.27 12.97 -10.13
CA PRO A 313 -2.55 11.75 -10.87
C PRO A 313 -1.46 10.68 -10.60
N PRO A 314 -1.77 9.37 -10.65
CA PRO A 314 -0.85 8.29 -10.29
C PRO A 314 0.51 8.34 -11.01
N GLU A 315 0.53 8.79 -12.26
CA GLU A 315 1.71 8.90 -13.12
C GLU A 315 2.81 9.76 -12.48
N VAL A 316 2.43 10.86 -11.81
CA VAL A 316 3.36 11.79 -11.16
C VAL A 316 4.07 11.14 -9.96
N TYR A 317 3.41 10.24 -9.24
CA TYR A 317 4.04 9.46 -8.17
C TYR A 317 5.08 8.49 -8.74
N ILE A 318 4.75 7.81 -9.86
CA ILE A 318 5.66 6.87 -10.51
C ILE A 318 6.84 7.59 -11.18
N GLU A 319 6.66 8.79 -11.74
CA GLU A 319 7.77 9.65 -12.19
C GLU A 319 8.77 9.96 -11.07
N ILE A 320 8.29 10.35 -9.89
CA ILE A 320 9.17 10.65 -8.74
C ILE A 320 9.86 9.38 -8.23
N MET A 321 9.17 8.24 -8.23
CA MET A 321 9.78 6.95 -7.92
C MET A 321 10.89 6.59 -8.93
N GLU A 322 10.64 6.80 -10.22
CA GLU A 322 11.59 6.57 -11.32
C GLU A 322 12.84 7.47 -11.18
N GLU A 323 12.67 8.76 -10.89
CA GLU A 323 13.77 9.68 -10.63
C GLU A 323 14.56 9.31 -9.37
N ALA A 324 13.87 8.90 -8.30
CA ALA A 324 14.49 8.46 -7.06
C ALA A 324 15.36 7.21 -7.28
N ILE A 325 14.83 6.17 -7.93
CA ILE A 325 15.56 4.94 -8.28
C ILE A 325 16.78 5.29 -9.14
N LYS A 326 16.62 6.10 -10.19
CA LYS A 326 17.73 6.56 -11.04
C LYS A 326 18.81 7.31 -10.26
N ASN A 327 18.49 7.96 -9.14
CA ASN A 327 19.47 8.61 -8.30
C ASN A 327 20.22 7.62 -7.38
N VAL A 328 19.52 6.62 -6.81
CA VAL A 328 20.16 5.50 -6.08
C VAL A 328 21.19 4.79 -6.98
N GLU A 329 20.78 4.42 -8.20
CA GLU A 329 21.66 3.71 -9.15
C GLU A 329 22.86 4.54 -9.59
N LYS A 330 22.70 5.86 -9.77
CA LYS A 330 23.83 6.77 -10.04
C LYS A 330 24.82 6.81 -8.87
N ASP A 331 24.33 6.79 -7.64
CA ASP A 331 25.20 6.87 -6.46
C ASP A 331 25.91 5.54 -6.18
N LEU A 332 25.27 4.39 -6.46
CA LEU A 332 25.93 3.08 -6.52
C LEU A 332 27.09 3.08 -7.54
N ARG A 333 26.82 3.53 -8.78
CA ARG A 333 27.81 3.58 -9.87
C ARG A 333 28.99 4.53 -9.61
N LYS A 334 28.81 5.58 -8.80
CA LYS A 334 29.92 6.46 -8.36
C LYS A 334 30.80 5.82 -7.29
N ASN A 335 30.21 4.98 -6.44
CA ASN A 335 30.83 4.50 -5.21
C ASN A 335 31.49 3.11 -5.35
N GLY A 336 31.21 2.35 -6.42
CA GLY A 336 31.79 1.01 -6.64
C GLY A 336 32.22 0.74 -8.07
N GLU A 337 33.53 0.57 -8.29
CA GLU A 337 34.07 0.05 -9.56
C GLU A 337 33.78 -1.46 -9.75
N ASP A 338 33.58 -2.19 -8.65
CA ASP A 338 33.35 -3.65 -8.58
C ASP A 338 32.01 -3.99 -7.85
N GLY A 339 31.06 -3.06 -7.86
CA GLY A 339 29.78 -3.11 -7.12
C GLY A 339 28.56 -3.48 -7.99
N PRO A 340 27.37 -3.66 -7.37
CA PRO A 340 26.13 -3.80 -8.13
C PRO A 340 25.80 -2.47 -8.81
N MET A 341 25.43 -2.52 -10.09
CA MET A 341 25.20 -1.33 -10.91
C MET A 341 23.76 -0.82 -10.86
N ASN A 342 22.84 -1.67 -10.38
CA ASN A 342 21.39 -1.46 -10.32
C ASN A 342 20.83 -2.03 -9.01
N GLY A 343 19.58 -1.68 -8.67
CA GLY A 343 18.89 -2.19 -7.47
C GLY A 343 19.30 -1.47 -6.18
N GLY A 344 19.21 -2.16 -5.03
CA GLY A 344 19.56 -1.61 -3.72
C GLY A 344 18.60 -0.54 -3.20
N TRP A 345 17.30 -0.68 -3.47
CA TRP A 345 16.26 0.26 -3.03
C TRP A 345 15.05 -0.45 -2.39
N ILE A 346 14.48 0.17 -1.36
CA ILE A 346 13.31 -0.34 -0.63
C ILE A 346 12.22 0.74 -0.62
N LEU A 347 11.06 0.44 -1.19
CA LEU A 347 9.89 1.31 -1.17
C LEU A 347 9.13 1.12 0.15
N ASP A 348 8.94 2.20 0.91
CA ASP A 348 8.12 2.17 2.13
C ASP A 348 6.65 2.42 1.78
N ASN A 349 5.82 1.38 1.88
CA ASN A 349 4.37 1.44 1.66
C ASN A 349 3.98 2.15 0.34
N PHE A 350 4.59 1.72 -0.78
CA PHE A 350 4.27 2.23 -2.11
C PHE A 350 4.68 1.18 -3.18
N PRO A 351 3.91 0.96 -4.26
CA PRO A 351 2.61 1.57 -4.60
C PRO A 351 1.47 1.13 -3.66
N CYS A 352 0.49 2.02 -3.42
CA CYS A 352 -0.66 1.72 -2.56
C CYS A 352 -1.90 1.27 -3.35
N THR A 353 -2.16 1.89 -4.51
CA THR A 353 -3.42 1.70 -5.24
C THR A 353 -3.23 0.88 -6.52
N ARG A 354 -4.32 0.28 -7.00
CA ARG A 354 -4.36 -0.48 -8.26
C ARG A 354 -3.80 0.33 -9.45
N ASP A 355 -4.12 1.62 -9.52
CA ASP A 355 -3.73 2.48 -10.64
C ASP A 355 -2.24 2.83 -10.59
N GLN A 356 -1.68 3.07 -9.39
CA GLN A 356 -0.24 3.25 -9.22
C GLN A 356 0.53 1.97 -9.59
N TRP A 357 0.01 0.80 -9.23
CA TRP A 357 0.56 -0.49 -9.69
C TRP A 357 0.49 -0.63 -11.20
N GLY A 358 -0.64 -0.30 -11.84
CA GLY A 358 -0.80 -0.30 -13.30
C GLY A 358 0.28 0.52 -14.01
N VAL A 359 0.46 1.79 -13.61
CA VAL A 359 1.50 2.65 -14.20
C VAL A 359 2.93 2.16 -13.88
N ALA A 360 3.15 1.53 -12.73
CA ALA A 360 4.44 0.90 -12.43
C ALA A 360 4.73 -0.31 -13.34
N PHE A 361 3.72 -1.12 -13.69
CA PHE A 361 3.84 -2.19 -14.69
C PHE A 361 4.17 -1.63 -16.08
N ASP A 362 3.43 -0.62 -16.55
CA ASP A 362 3.63 -0.01 -17.88
C ASP A 362 5.02 0.61 -18.05
N LYS A 363 5.60 1.14 -16.96
CA LYS A 363 6.96 1.69 -16.93
C LYS A 363 8.06 0.66 -16.63
N GLY A 364 7.71 -0.59 -16.31
CA GLY A 364 8.67 -1.63 -15.94
C GLY A 364 9.40 -1.39 -14.61
N LEU A 365 8.81 -0.61 -13.70
CA LEU A 365 9.39 -0.24 -12.39
C LEU A 365 8.83 -1.13 -11.28
N ILE A 366 8.89 -2.44 -11.51
CA ILE A 366 8.32 -3.46 -10.64
C ILE A 366 9.40 -3.90 -9.62
N PRO A 367 9.11 -3.96 -8.31
CA PRO A 367 10.00 -4.58 -7.32
C PRO A 367 10.19 -6.08 -7.61
N ASP A 368 11.39 -6.61 -7.36
CA ASP A 368 11.66 -8.05 -7.48
C ASP A 368 10.92 -8.84 -6.36
N ASP A 369 10.80 -8.24 -5.17
CA ASP A 369 10.08 -8.82 -4.02
C ASP A 369 8.99 -7.88 -3.46
N VAL A 370 7.78 -8.41 -3.28
CA VAL A 370 6.65 -7.72 -2.62
C VAL A 370 6.37 -8.37 -1.27
N ILE A 371 6.71 -7.69 -0.16
CA ILE A 371 6.50 -8.22 1.20
C ILE A 371 5.20 -7.69 1.77
N TYR A 372 4.34 -8.57 2.28
CA TYR A 372 3.09 -8.21 2.95
C TYR A 372 3.09 -8.59 4.42
N LEU A 373 3.03 -7.59 5.31
CA LEU A 373 2.91 -7.80 6.75
C LEU A 373 1.45 -8.09 7.13
N LYS A 374 1.14 -9.36 7.41
CA LYS A 374 -0.21 -9.81 7.79
C LYS A 374 -0.34 -9.95 9.30
N ASP A 375 -1.41 -9.40 9.85
CA ASP A 375 -1.83 -9.66 11.22
C ASP A 375 -2.73 -10.90 11.25
N ASN A 376 -2.24 -11.98 11.87
CA ASN A 376 -2.92 -13.28 11.96
C ASN A 376 -3.75 -13.44 13.25
N SER A 377 -3.85 -12.39 14.09
CA SER A 377 -4.64 -12.44 15.32
C SER A 377 -6.15 -12.40 15.04
N GLU A 378 -6.95 -13.03 15.91
CA GLU A 378 -8.41 -12.99 15.84
C GLU A 378 -8.93 -11.55 15.67
N GLU A 379 -9.74 -11.30 14.64
CA GLU A 379 -10.28 -9.96 14.30
C GLU A 379 -9.22 -8.85 14.17
N GLY A 380 -7.94 -9.22 14.06
CA GLY A 380 -6.84 -8.27 14.03
C GLY A 380 -6.56 -7.55 15.36
N LYS A 381 -6.91 -8.18 16.49
CA LYS A 381 -6.72 -7.64 17.85
C LYS A 381 -5.28 -7.15 18.10
N PHE A 382 -4.25 -7.72 17.48
CA PHE A 382 -2.85 -7.31 17.67
C PHE A 382 -2.58 -5.88 17.19
N LEU A 383 -2.87 -5.55 15.94
CA LEU A 383 -2.68 -4.18 15.44
C LEU A 383 -3.64 -3.19 16.09
N THR A 384 -4.86 -3.64 16.43
CA THR A 384 -5.82 -2.87 17.22
C THR A 384 -5.28 -2.50 18.61
N LYS A 385 -4.66 -3.44 19.32
CA LYS A 385 -3.98 -3.17 20.60
C LYS A 385 -2.77 -2.24 20.42
N ARG A 386 -2.00 -2.38 19.33
CA ARG A 386 -0.87 -1.48 19.01
C ARG A 386 -1.33 -0.05 18.72
N TRP A 387 -2.43 0.12 17.98
CA TRP A 387 -3.09 1.40 17.74
C TRP A 387 -3.56 2.06 19.03
N TYR A 388 -4.30 1.31 19.86
CA TYR A 388 -4.80 1.81 21.13
C TYR A 388 -3.67 2.26 22.05
N LYS A 389 -2.59 1.47 22.19
CA LYS A 389 -1.41 1.84 23.00
C LYS A 389 -0.73 3.15 22.55
N LEU A 390 -0.70 3.44 21.25
CA LEU A 390 -0.12 4.68 20.74
C LEU A 390 -1.00 5.90 21.03
N ASN A 391 -2.32 5.73 20.95
CA ASN A 391 -3.29 6.82 21.07
C ASN A 391 -4.04 6.84 22.42
N GLN A 392 -3.59 6.04 23.39
CA GLN A 392 -4.34 5.71 24.61
C GLN A 392 -4.81 6.97 25.37
N THR A 393 -3.91 7.92 25.57
CA THR A 393 -4.20 9.15 26.33
C THR A 393 -5.31 10.00 25.70
N GLU A 394 -5.40 10.04 24.36
CA GLU A 394 -6.41 10.80 23.64
C GLU A 394 -7.75 10.05 23.59
N ILE A 395 -7.69 8.73 23.33
CA ILE A 395 -8.87 7.87 23.27
C ILE A 395 -9.53 7.78 24.65
N ASP A 396 -8.76 7.55 25.71
CA ASP A 396 -9.29 7.44 27.08
C ASP A 396 -9.89 8.77 27.55
N ALA A 397 -9.27 9.90 27.23
CA ALA A 397 -9.83 11.22 27.53
C ALA A 397 -11.14 11.49 26.77
N LYS A 398 -11.20 11.19 25.47
CA LYS A 398 -12.42 11.33 24.66
C LYS A 398 -13.52 10.40 25.16
N HIS A 399 -13.21 9.13 25.40
CA HIS A 399 -14.14 8.15 25.93
C HIS A 399 -14.70 8.57 27.31
N GLN A 400 -13.83 9.01 28.23
CA GLN A 400 -14.27 9.53 29.53
C GLN A 400 -15.19 10.75 29.39
N LEU A 401 -14.92 11.66 28.46
CA LEU A 401 -15.80 12.80 28.18
C LEU A 401 -17.16 12.36 27.61
N ARG A 402 -17.21 11.37 26.71
CA ARG A 402 -18.47 10.81 26.21
C ARG A 402 -19.28 10.16 27.33
N VAL A 403 -18.64 9.31 28.16
CA VAL A 403 -19.30 8.66 29.30
C VAL A 403 -19.82 9.68 30.32
N GLN A 404 -19.09 10.77 30.58
CA GLN A 404 -19.55 11.87 31.43
C GLN A 404 -20.74 12.62 30.81
N GLU A 405 -20.74 12.86 29.50
CA GLU A 405 -21.86 13.52 28.82
C GLU A 405 -23.10 12.62 28.74
N GLU A 406 -22.94 11.34 28.42
CA GLU A 406 -24.03 10.34 28.45
C GLU A 406 -24.63 10.21 29.85
N ALA A 407 -23.81 10.17 30.90
CA ALA A 407 -24.27 10.19 32.28
C ALA A 407 -25.01 11.50 32.62
N ARG A 408 -24.54 12.65 32.11
CA ARG A 408 -25.19 13.96 32.29
C ARG A 408 -26.54 14.05 31.57
N VAL A 409 -26.64 13.53 30.35
CA VAL A 409 -27.89 13.46 29.58
C VAL A 409 -28.86 12.50 30.24
N LYS A 410 -28.40 11.32 30.67
CA LYS A 410 -29.22 10.34 31.39
C LYS A 410 -29.76 10.90 32.71
N ALA A 411 -28.92 11.58 33.50
CA ALA A 411 -29.35 12.21 34.75
C ALA A 411 -30.38 13.33 34.52
N LYS A 412 -30.25 14.11 33.44
CA LYS A 412 -31.29 15.09 33.05
C LYS A 412 -32.59 14.41 32.64
N ALA A 413 -32.53 13.35 31.83
CA ALA A 413 -33.71 12.60 31.40
C ALA A 413 -34.41 11.90 32.58
N GLU A 414 -33.66 11.39 33.57
CA GLU A 414 -34.21 10.83 34.81
C GLU A 414 -34.86 11.91 35.70
N GLU A 415 -34.27 13.11 35.79
CA GLU A 415 -34.86 14.25 36.50
C GLU A 415 -36.14 14.76 35.81
N GLU A 416 -36.12 14.96 34.49
CA GLU A 416 -37.28 15.36 33.69
C GLU A 416 -38.42 14.31 33.75
N ALA A 417 -38.08 13.02 33.71
CA ALA A 417 -39.04 11.94 33.91
C ALA A 417 -39.63 11.94 35.33
N ARG A 418 -38.84 12.26 36.36
CA ARG A 418 -39.32 12.36 37.75
C ARG A 418 -40.27 13.55 37.93
N ILE A 419 -39.93 14.71 37.36
CA ILE A 419 -40.79 15.90 37.38
C ILE A 419 -42.12 15.60 36.68
N LYS A 420 -42.08 15.03 35.47
CA LYS A 420 -43.28 14.67 34.71
C LYS A 420 -44.17 13.67 35.45
N ALA A 421 -43.59 12.67 36.11
CA ALA A 421 -44.34 11.70 36.92
C ALA A 421 -44.98 12.35 38.17
N GLU A 422 -44.37 13.38 38.75
CA GLU A 422 -44.94 14.15 39.86
C GLU A 422 -46.07 15.07 39.40
N GLU A 423 -45.92 15.74 38.24
CA GLU A 423 -46.98 16.53 37.60
C GLU A 423 -48.20 15.66 37.23
N GLU A 424 -47.98 14.47 36.64
CA GLU A 424 -49.05 13.52 36.31
C GLU A 424 -49.76 13.00 37.56
N ARG A 425 -49.02 12.74 38.65
CA ARG A 425 -49.61 12.35 39.95
C ARG A 425 -50.48 13.46 40.54
N LEU A 426 -50.04 14.71 40.47
CA LEU A 426 -50.79 15.88 40.95
C LEU A 426 -52.04 16.13 40.09
N ALA A 427 -51.93 16.05 38.77
CA ALA A 427 -53.07 16.18 37.85
C ALA A 427 -54.12 15.09 38.08
N ASN A 428 -53.70 13.85 38.34
CA ASN A 428 -54.61 12.74 38.68
C ASN A 428 -55.29 12.95 40.05
N GLU A 429 -54.57 13.44 41.07
CA GLU A 429 -55.17 13.79 42.36
C GLU A 429 -56.19 14.93 42.23
N GLU A 430 -55.89 15.94 41.40
CA GLU A 430 -56.81 17.04 41.13
C GLU A 430 -58.05 16.58 40.34
N ALA A 431 -57.88 15.71 39.33
CA ALA A 431 -58.99 15.12 38.60
C ALA A 431 -59.92 14.28 39.51
N ILE A 432 -59.35 13.50 40.43
CA ILE A 432 -60.12 12.76 41.45
C ILE A 432 -60.88 13.72 42.38
N ARG A 433 -60.29 14.87 42.71
CA ARG A 433 -60.93 15.90 43.55
C ARG A 433 -62.07 16.60 42.82
N GLN A 434 -61.88 16.94 41.55
CA GLN A 434 -62.91 17.52 40.69
C GLN A 434 -64.08 16.55 40.49
N ALA A 435 -63.81 15.29 40.17
CA ALA A 435 -64.85 14.26 40.02
C ALA A 435 -65.69 14.07 41.30
N LYS A 436 -65.07 14.13 42.48
CA LYS A 436 -65.78 14.08 43.77
C LYS A 436 -66.65 15.30 44.03
N GLU A 437 -66.21 16.50 43.64
CA GLU A 437 -67.03 17.71 43.80
C GLU A 437 -68.17 17.77 42.77
N GLU A 438 -67.95 17.27 41.54
CA GLU A 438 -69.02 17.08 40.54
C GLU A 438 -70.06 16.05 41.01
N GLU A 439 -69.63 14.92 41.58
CA GLU A 439 -70.52 13.91 42.17
C GLU A 439 -71.31 14.51 43.35
N ARG A 440 -70.65 15.30 44.21
CA ARG A 440 -71.28 16.02 45.31
C ARG A 440 -72.30 17.06 44.83
N GLN A 441 -72.00 17.80 43.77
CA GLN A 441 -72.94 18.74 43.14
C GLN A 441 -74.14 18.01 42.53
N ARG A 442 -73.94 16.86 41.88
CA ARG A 442 -75.04 16.01 41.40
C ARG A 442 -75.99 15.57 42.51
N ARG A 443 -75.47 15.08 43.64
CA ARG A 443 -76.30 14.66 44.78
C ARG A 443 -77.05 15.82 45.43
N LEU A 444 -76.47 17.03 45.40
CA LEU A 444 -77.15 18.28 45.79
C LEU A 444 -78.26 18.70 44.82
N GLU A 445 -78.09 18.51 43.51
CA GLU A 445 -79.14 18.79 42.51
C GLU A 445 -80.27 17.74 42.50
N GLU A 446 -79.95 16.48 42.81
CA GLU A 446 -80.94 15.38 42.93
C GLU A 446 -81.73 15.41 44.26
N GLY A 447 -81.35 16.29 45.20
CA GLY A 447 -82.13 16.60 46.39
C GLY A 447 -81.93 15.67 47.58
N GLU A 448 -80.77 15.02 47.71
CA GLU A 448 -80.40 14.27 48.92
C GLU A 448 -79.95 15.23 50.05
N ASP A 449 -80.46 15.02 51.26
CA ASP A 449 -80.20 15.86 52.43
C ASP A 449 -78.84 15.52 53.08
N LEU A 450 -77.96 16.51 53.23
CA LEU A 450 -76.61 16.32 53.78
C LEU A 450 -76.62 16.36 55.31
N SER A 451 -76.97 15.24 55.92
CA SER A 451 -76.80 14.98 57.35
C SER A 451 -76.03 13.69 57.60
N ASP A 452 -75.10 13.75 58.56
CA ASP A 452 -74.19 12.72 59.05
C ASP A 452 -73.08 12.24 58.10
N ASP A 453 -71.89 12.85 58.29
CA ASP A 453 -70.57 12.23 58.06
C ASP A 453 -69.55 12.88 59.04
N GLU A 454 -69.68 12.59 60.35
CA GLU A 454 -68.55 12.71 61.29
C GLU A 454 -68.12 11.32 61.78
N ASP A 455 -66.83 11.05 61.59
CA ASP A 455 -65.96 10.08 62.27
C ASP A 455 -66.45 8.61 62.36
N ASP A 456 -65.79 7.73 61.61
CA ASP A 456 -65.72 6.32 62.01
C ASP A 456 -64.29 5.78 61.88
N ARG A 457 -63.72 5.39 63.04
CA ARG A 457 -62.39 4.78 63.15
C ARG A 457 -62.53 3.29 63.45
N GLN A 458 -61.61 2.50 62.89
CA GLN A 458 -61.25 1.13 63.33
C GLN A 458 -62.16 -0.05 62.90
N GLY A 459 -62.06 -0.38 61.61
CA GLY A 459 -61.60 -1.66 61.03
C GLY A 459 -61.87 -3.04 61.66
N ASP A 460 -62.10 -4.04 60.78
CA ASP A 460 -61.42 -5.36 60.85
C ASP A 460 -61.30 -6.01 59.44
N GLN A 461 -60.60 -7.14 59.36
CA GLN A 461 -60.01 -7.77 58.17
C GLN A 461 -60.97 -8.59 57.29
N ALA A 462 -60.74 -8.60 55.97
CA ALA A 462 -61.03 -9.76 55.10
C ALA A 462 -60.08 -9.82 53.87
N LYS A 463 -59.67 -11.04 53.49
CA LYS A 463 -58.56 -11.38 52.57
C LYS A 463 -58.84 -11.17 51.05
N PRO A 464 -57.78 -11.04 50.21
CA PRO A 464 -57.85 -11.06 48.74
C PRO A 464 -57.86 -12.49 48.16
N PRO A 465 -58.47 -12.68 46.97
CA PRO A 465 -57.85 -13.49 45.89
C PRO A 465 -58.25 -13.03 44.46
N PRO A 466 -57.72 -13.62 43.35
CA PRO A 466 -56.74 -14.70 43.27
C PRO A 466 -55.46 -14.37 42.46
N ILE A 467 -54.33 -14.93 42.91
CA ILE A 467 -53.22 -15.35 42.05
C ILE A 467 -53.12 -16.88 42.17
N ARG A 468 -52.94 -17.55 41.03
CA ARG A 468 -52.74 -19.01 40.85
C ARG A 468 -51.78 -19.18 39.67
N GLU A 469 -50.84 -20.11 39.63
CA GLU A 469 -50.42 -21.15 40.60
C GLU A 469 -49.00 -21.66 40.20
N GLY A 470 -48.27 -22.34 41.11
CA GLY A 470 -46.93 -22.92 40.86
C GLY A 470 -45.82 -22.28 41.73
N GLU A 471 -45.57 -22.67 42.98
CA GLU A 471 -44.97 -23.94 43.50
C GLU A 471 -43.48 -24.12 43.10
N ARG A 472 -42.52 -23.81 44.00
CA ARG A 472 -41.79 -24.70 44.97
C ARG A 472 -40.58 -25.43 44.34
N PRO A 473 -39.59 -26.00 45.10
CA PRO A 473 -39.28 -25.96 46.55
C PRO A 473 -37.85 -25.38 46.82
N GLU A 474 -37.18 -25.34 47.99
CA GLU A 474 -37.48 -25.54 49.44
C GLU A 474 -36.41 -24.80 50.31
N ASP A 475 -36.60 -24.72 51.63
CA ASP A 475 -35.56 -24.35 52.61
C ASP A 475 -34.68 -25.57 53.00
N THR A 476 -33.39 -25.38 53.32
CA THR A 476 -32.82 -25.76 54.64
C THR A 476 -31.34 -25.35 54.88
N GLN A 477 -31.09 -24.94 56.13
CA GLN A 477 -29.86 -25.10 56.93
C GLN A 477 -28.56 -24.37 56.54
N THR A 478 -28.21 -23.39 57.39
CA THR A 478 -26.83 -23.08 57.77
C THR A 478 -26.43 -23.89 59.01
N GLU A 479 -25.29 -24.56 58.99
CA GLU A 479 -24.55 -25.00 60.18
C GLU A 479 -23.14 -24.40 60.16
N ASP A 480 -22.62 -24.06 61.35
CA ASP A 480 -21.24 -23.59 61.55
C ASP A 480 -20.23 -24.75 61.44
N GLY A 481 -19.03 -24.50 60.90
CA GLY A 481 -17.96 -25.51 60.87
C GLY A 481 -16.61 -25.01 60.36
N ASP A 482 -15.60 -25.05 61.23
CA ASP A 482 -14.22 -24.60 61.00
C ASP A 482 -13.50 -25.21 59.77
N GLY A 483 -12.70 -24.36 59.10
CA GLY A 483 -11.26 -24.60 58.92
C GLY A 483 -10.76 -25.44 57.74
N ALA A 484 -10.18 -24.76 56.74
CA ALA A 484 -8.92 -25.17 56.12
C ALA A 484 -8.28 -24.02 55.32
N GLU A 485 -7.01 -23.71 55.60
CA GLU A 485 -6.21 -22.86 54.71
C GLU A 485 -5.99 -23.56 53.36
N SER A 486 -6.21 -22.84 52.26
CA SER A 486 -5.38 -23.04 51.07
C SER A 486 -5.11 -21.68 50.45
N THR A 487 -3.90 -21.18 50.66
CA THR A 487 -3.34 -20.07 49.88
C THR A 487 -3.18 -20.54 48.44
N ILE A 488 -4.19 -20.29 47.61
CA ILE A 488 -3.98 -20.22 46.18
C ILE A 488 -3.13 -18.96 45.95
N GLU A 489 -1.85 -19.17 45.71
CA GLU A 489 -1.00 -18.14 45.14
C GLU A 489 -1.63 -17.74 43.81
N VAL A 490 -2.25 -16.55 43.78
CA VAL A 490 -2.66 -15.92 42.54
C VAL A 490 -1.38 -15.57 41.80
N ILE A 491 -0.94 -16.51 40.96
CA ILE A 491 -0.04 -16.22 39.84
C ILE A 491 -0.63 -14.98 39.19
N PRO A 492 0.12 -13.86 39.10
CA PRO A 492 -0.44 -12.64 38.53
C PRO A 492 -0.82 -12.96 37.09
N GLU A 493 -2.14 -13.01 36.84
CA GLU A 493 -2.66 -13.08 35.49
C GLU A 493 -1.99 -11.96 34.72
N LYS A 494 -1.37 -12.35 33.61
CA LYS A 494 -0.69 -11.45 32.71
C LYS A 494 -1.74 -10.45 32.27
N ILE A 495 -1.73 -9.24 32.83
CA ILE A 495 -2.77 -8.23 32.62
C ILE A 495 -2.93 -8.10 31.11
N GLU A 496 -4.03 -8.63 30.58
CA GLU A 496 -4.27 -8.57 29.16
C GLU A 496 -4.41 -7.10 28.82
N ASP A 497 -3.53 -6.61 27.94
CA ASP A 497 -3.54 -5.21 27.52
C ASP A 497 -4.98 -4.84 27.11
N PRO A 498 -5.59 -3.85 27.78
CA PRO A 498 -7.02 -3.59 27.62
C PRO A 498 -7.34 -3.34 26.15
N LEU A 499 -8.39 -4.00 25.67
CA LEU A 499 -8.93 -3.71 24.34
C LEU A 499 -9.44 -2.26 24.32
N PRO A 500 -9.34 -1.56 23.18
CA PRO A 500 -9.86 -0.20 23.06
C PRO A 500 -11.35 -0.16 23.39
N PRO A 501 -11.82 0.89 24.09
CA PRO A 501 -13.25 1.08 24.32
C PRO A 501 -13.99 1.31 22.99
N GLU A 502 -15.23 0.84 22.91
CA GLU A 502 -16.06 1.03 21.72
C GLU A 502 -16.39 2.51 21.48
N GLY A 503 -16.45 2.93 20.21
CA GLY A 503 -16.70 4.31 19.84
C GLY A 503 -16.19 4.69 18.45
N PRO A 504 -16.58 5.89 17.96
CA PRO A 504 -16.31 6.34 16.60
C PRO A 504 -14.82 6.38 16.24
N GLU A 505 -13.92 6.58 17.19
CA GLU A 505 -12.47 6.52 16.97
C GLU A 505 -12.00 5.10 16.60
N TYR A 506 -12.52 4.08 17.29
CA TYR A 506 -12.20 2.68 17.05
C TYR A 506 -12.87 2.18 15.77
N ASP A 507 -14.12 2.58 15.53
CA ASP A 507 -14.84 2.24 14.29
C ASP A 507 -14.19 2.88 13.06
N ALA A 508 -13.74 4.14 13.15
CA ALA A 508 -12.97 4.78 12.08
C ALA A 508 -11.64 4.07 11.78
N TYR A 509 -10.98 3.49 12.80
CA TYR A 509 -9.79 2.65 12.60
C TYR A 509 -10.13 1.31 11.95
N LYS A 510 -11.21 0.64 12.39
CA LYS A 510 -11.73 -0.59 11.76
C LYS A 510 -12.08 -0.40 10.29
N ILE A 511 -12.75 0.71 9.94
CA ILE A 511 -13.10 1.07 8.56
C ILE A 511 -11.83 1.22 7.72
N LYS A 512 -10.88 2.08 8.13
CA LYS A 512 -9.60 2.26 7.43
C LYS A 512 -8.83 0.97 7.19
N ARG A 513 -8.87 0.05 8.16
CA ARG A 513 -8.25 -1.28 8.03
C ARG A 513 -8.98 -2.14 6.99
N LYS A 514 -10.30 -2.21 7.05
CA LYS A 514 -11.13 -2.97 6.12
C LYS A 514 -11.02 -2.45 4.68
N ASP A 515 -10.97 -1.13 4.52
CA ASP A 515 -10.75 -0.48 3.22
C ASP A 515 -9.37 -0.88 2.67
N TYR A 516 -8.31 -0.78 3.48
CA TYR A 516 -6.97 -1.22 3.11
C TYR A 516 -6.91 -2.72 2.76
N ASP A 517 -7.52 -3.61 3.55
CA ASP A 517 -7.56 -5.05 3.27
C ASP A 517 -8.29 -5.35 1.93
N THR A 518 -9.27 -4.52 1.55
CA THR A 518 -10.01 -4.62 0.28
C THR A 518 -9.20 -4.11 -0.91
N GLU A 519 -8.52 -2.97 -0.76
CA GLU A 519 -7.58 -2.45 -1.75
C GLU A 519 -6.40 -3.41 -1.96
N TRP A 520 -5.84 -3.96 -0.88
CA TRP A 520 -4.76 -4.93 -0.91
C TRP A 520 -5.16 -6.21 -1.64
N ALA A 521 -6.35 -6.76 -1.39
CA ALA A 521 -6.85 -7.92 -2.14
C ALA A 521 -6.89 -7.65 -3.66
N THR A 522 -7.27 -6.42 -4.05
CA THR A 522 -7.30 -5.98 -5.46
C THR A 522 -5.90 -5.80 -6.05
N CYS A 523 -4.95 -5.27 -5.27
CA CYS A 523 -3.56 -5.09 -5.69
C CYS A 523 -2.81 -6.43 -5.77
N SER A 524 -2.98 -7.31 -4.78
CA SER A 524 -2.40 -8.66 -4.75
C SER A 524 -2.79 -9.47 -5.98
N ALA A 525 -4.08 -9.48 -6.33
CA ALA A 525 -4.57 -10.15 -7.55
C ALA A 525 -3.97 -9.57 -8.85
N LEU A 526 -3.71 -8.26 -8.90
CA LEU A 526 -3.03 -7.63 -10.04
C LEU A 526 -1.54 -8.00 -10.10
N ILE A 527 -0.85 -8.04 -8.97
CA ILE A 527 0.57 -8.39 -8.87
C ILE A 527 0.79 -9.82 -9.34
N THR A 528 0.05 -10.79 -8.78
CA THR A 528 0.16 -12.20 -9.16
C THR A 528 -0.28 -12.43 -10.61
N GLY A 529 -1.31 -11.73 -11.09
CA GLY A 529 -1.75 -11.82 -12.48
C GLY A 529 -0.73 -11.30 -13.52
N ASN A 530 0.05 -10.28 -13.17
CA ASN A 530 1.02 -9.67 -14.10
C ASN A 530 2.45 -10.23 -13.97
N THR A 531 2.86 -10.69 -12.77
CA THR A 531 4.24 -11.14 -12.51
C THR A 531 4.38 -12.66 -12.41
N GLY A 532 3.29 -13.40 -12.15
CA GLY A 532 3.35 -14.81 -11.78
C GLY A 532 3.92 -15.09 -10.39
N ALA A 533 4.42 -14.08 -9.68
CA ALA A 533 4.95 -14.19 -8.33
C ALA A 533 3.86 -13.93 -7.27
N GLU A 534 3.88 -14.71 -6.19
CA GLU A 534 3.01 -14.46 -5.03
C GLU A 534 3.68 -13.49 -4.04
N PRO A 535 2.94 -12.51 -3.49
CA PRO A 535 3.47 -11.64 -2.43
C PRO A 535 3.92 -12.45 -1.20
N VAL A 536 5.10 -12.09 -0.68
CA VAL A 536 5.77 -12.73 0.44
C VAL A 536 5.06 -12.37 1.75
N ILE A 537 4.24 -13.28 2.28
CA ILE A 537 3.44 -13.04 3.50
C ILE A 537 4.30 -13.28 4.76
N ILE A 538 4.33 -12.26 5.63
CA ILE A 538 4.98 -12.29 6.95
C ILE A 538 3.92 -12.14 8.04
N GLU A 539 3.84 -13.13 8.94
CA GLU A 539 2.86 -13.14 10.03
C GLU A 539 3.36 -12.42 11.29
N LEU A 540 2.56 -11.46 11.77
CA LEU A 540 2.84 -10.60 12.92
C LEU A 540 2.42 -11.26 14.26
N ASP A 541 2.96 -12.45 14.56
CA ASP A 541 2.53 -13.32 15.68
C ASP A 541 3.02 -12.85 17.06
N ALA A 542 2.72 -11.62 17.46
CA ALA A 542 3.27 -10.98 18.68
C ALA A 542 4.82 -11.02 18.79
N LYS A 543 5.49 -11.31 17.66
CA LYS A 543 6.96 -11.30 17.51
C LYS A 543 7.49 -9.88 17.71
N LYS A 544 8.69 -9.77 18.27
CA LYS A 544 9.44 -8.50 18.25
C LYS A 544 9.83 -8.15 16.81
N GLU A 545 10.11 -6.87 16.58
CA GLU A 545 10.51 -6.33 15.26
C GLU A 545 11.76 -7.04 14.69
N GLU A 546 12.68 -7.48 15.55
CA GLU A 546 13.83 -8.32 15.21
C GLU A 546 13.43 -9.70 14.62
N GLY A 547 12.35 -10.31 15.14
CA GLY A 547 11.84 -11.60 14.66
C GLY A 547 11.14 -11.48 13.32
N VAL A 548 10.35 -10.41 13.14
CA VAL A 548 9.76 -10.06 11.84
C VAL A 548 10.86 -9.85 10.79
N MET A 549 11.91 -9.08 11.14
CA MET A 549 13.07 -8.87 10.27
C MET A 549 13.80 -10.18 9.93
N PHE A 550 13.98 -11.09 10.90
CA PHE A 550 14.60 -12.39 10.66
C PHE A 550 13.77 -13.27 9.71
N ASP A 551 12.45 -13.35 9.91
CA ASP A 551 11.55 -14.12 9.04
C ASP A 551 11.56 -13.56 7.61
N THR A 552 11.51 -12.22 7.46
CA THR A 552 11.62 -11.52 6.17
C THR A 552 12.96 -11.77 5.49
N ALA A 553 14.06 -11.60 6.21
CA ALA A 553 15.40 -11.88 5.71
C ALA A 553 15.56 -13.33 5.23
N ARG A 554 15.00 -14.29 5.96
CA ARG A 554 15.05 -15.71 5.60
C ARG A 554 14.32 -15.98 4.27
N GLN A 555 13.16 -15.37 4.05
CA GLN A 555 12.42 -15.51 2.80
C GLN A 555 13.13 -14.83 1.62
N LEU A 556 13.67 -13.63 1.80
CA LEU A 556 14.49 -12.93 0.78
C LEU A 556 15.77 -13.68 0.40
N GLU A 557 16.36 -14.43 1.34
CA GLU A 557 17.59 -15.21 1.10
C GLU A 557 17.32 -16.62 0.55
N LEU A 558 16.08 -17.13 0.67
CA LEU A 558 15.72 -18.50 0.28
C LEU A 558 16.00 -18.81 -1.22
N PRO A 559 15.69 -17.93 -2.20
CA PRO A 559 15.96 -18.19 -3.62
C PRO A 559 17.45 -18.25 -3.98
N TYR A 560 18.33 -17.82 -3.08
CA TYR A 560 19.78 -17.74 -3.28
C TYR A 560 20.55 -18.83 -2.51
N GLN A 561 19.82 -19.71 -1.82
CA GLN A 561 20.38 -20.86 -1.13
C GLN A 561 20.18 -22.13 -1.96
N TYR A 562 20.94 -23.18 -1.64
CA TYR A 562 20.63 -24.50 -2.18
C TYR A 562 19.29 -24.95 -1.60
N ALA A 563 18.30 -25.19 -2.46
CA ALA A 563 17.08 -25.90 -2.12
C ALA A 563 17.33 -27.41 -2.09
N ALA A 564 16.50 -28.13 -1.34
CA ALA A 564 16.30 -29.57 -1.51
C ALA A 564 15.03 -29.79 -2.33
N TRP A 565 14.95 -30.91 -3.05
CA TRP A 565 13.74 -31.35 -3.75
C TRP A 565 13.37 -32.78 -3.34
N GLU A 566 12.13 -33.18 -3.61
CA GLU A 566 11.65 -34.54 -3.37
C GLU A 566 12.43 -35.54 -4.23
N TYR A 567 12.89 -36.63 -3.64
CA TYR A 567 13.59 -37.69 -4.38
C TYR A 567 12.56 -38.50 -5.15
N SER A 568 12.57 -38.39 -6.48
CA SER A 568 11.50 -38.88 -7.35
C SER A 568 11.89 -40.15 -8.11
N GLY A 569 10.92 -40.79 -8.77
CA GLY A 569 11.19 -41.91 -9.69
C GLY A 569 12.21 -41.57 -10.77
N MET A 570 12.16 -40.35 -11.31
CA MET A 570 13.16 -39.86 -12.27
C MET A 570 14.56 -39.85 -11.68
N ASP A 571 14.73 -39.52 -10.39
CA ASP A 571 16.05 -39.56 -9.75
C ASP A 571 16.57 -40.99 -9.57
N ILE A 572 15.67 -41.99 -9.49
CA ILE A 572 16.03 -43.42 -9.50
C ILE A 572 16.45 -43.83 -10.92
N ASP A 573 15.65 -43.48 -11.93
CA ASP A 573 15.96 -43.76 -13.34
C ASP A 573 17.34 -43.18 -13.74
N GLU A 574 17.63 -41.92 -13.35
CA GLU A 574 18.94 -41.27 -13.54
C GLU A 574 20.09 -42.01 -12.82
N GLU A 575 19.86 -42.50 -11.60
CA GLU A 575 20.86 -43.28 -10.85
C GLU A 575 21.08 -44.67 -11.47
N GLU A 576 20.04 -45.32 -12.01
CA GLU A 576 20.15 -46.60 -12.72
C GLU A 576 20.89 -46.45 -14.05
N GLU A 577 20.59 -45.42 -14.85
CA GLU A 577 21.35 -45.09 -16.07
C GLU A 577 22.84 -44.87 -15.79
N ASP A 578 23.18 -44.11 -14.73
CA ASP A 578 24.57 -43.84 -14.33
C ASP A 578 25.31 -45.11 -13.88
N LEU A 579 24.58 -46.07 -13.28
CA LEU A 579 25.11 -47.37 -12.90
C LEU A 579 25.33 -48.29 -14.11
N GLU A 580 24.39 -48.32 -15.05
CA GLU A 580 24.55 -49.06 -16.32
C GLU A 580 25.72 -48.52 -17.16
N ALA A 581 25.95 -47.21 -17.12
CA ALA A 581 27.08 -46.59 -17.83
C ALA A 581 28.43 -47.03 -17.27
N ASP A 582 28.62 -47.04 -15.95
CA ASP A 582 29.84 -47.56 -15.28
C ASP A 582 30.10 -49.03 -15.67
N LEU A 583 29.06 -49.87 -15.67
CA LEU A 583 29.15 -51.31 -16.01
C LEU A 583 29.59 -51.56 -17.47
N ASN A 584 29.41 -50.58 -18.37
CA ASN A 584 29.86 -50.67 -19.75
C ASN A 584 31.28 -50.13 -19.98
N GLU A 585 31.85 -49.33 -19.05
CA GLU A 585 33.25 -48.89 -19.10
C GLU A 585 34.21 -49.84 -18.35
N GLU A 586 33.75 -50.52 -17.30
CA GLU A 586 34.52 -51.53 -16.56
C GLU A 586 34.24 -52.96 -17.09
N GLU A 587 35.06 -53.46 -18.03
CA GLU A 587 35.13 -54.89 -18.32
C GLU A 587 35.49 -55.66 -17.03
N GLU A 588 34.54 -56.43 -16.50
CA GLU A 588 34.53 -57.08 -15.16
C GLU A 588 34.24 -56.16 -13.96
N ALA A 589 33.02 -55.59 -13.92
CA ALA A 589 32.38 -55.34 -12.62
C ALA A 589 32.03 -56.69 -11.94
N GLU A 590 32.54 -56.92 -10.73
CA GLU A 590 32.16 -58.07 -9.90
C GLU A 590 30.64 -58.06 -9.63
N GLU A 591 30.01 -59.25 -9.60
CA GLU A 591 28.61 -59.42 -9.15
C GLU A 591 28.50 -59.07 -7.65
N GLU A 592 28.48 -57.77 -7.32
CA GLU A 592 28.28 -57.31 -5.94
C GLU A 592 26.86 -57.66 -5.47
N GLU A 593 26.76 -58.36 -4.34
CA GLU A 593 25.49 -58.72 -3.70
C GLU A 593 24.57 -57.49 -3.55
N GLU A 594 23.40 -57.54 -4.19
CA GLU A 594 22.30 -56.61 -3.90
C GLU A 594 22.02 -56.64 -2.40
N SER A 595 22.23 -55.51 -1.72
CA SER A 595 21.82 -55.39 -0.33
C SER A 595 20.30 -55.42 -0.28
N GLU A 596 19.71 -56.45 0.34
CA GLU A 596 18.24 -56.62 0.51
C GLU A 596 17.53 -55.41 1.17
N ASP A 597 18.29 -54.48 1.74
CA ASP A 597 17.81 -53.21 2.30
C ASP A 597 17.91 -52.08 1.25
N PRO A 598 16.78 -51.55 0.72
CA PRO A 598 16.78 -50.52 -0.33
C PRO A 598 17.41 -49.18 0.10
N ASN A 599 17.58 -48.97 1.40
CA ASN A 599 18.29 -47.83 1.98
C ASN A 599 19.82 -47.98 1.94
N ARG A 600 20.37 -49.16 1.63
CA ARG A 600 21.78 -49.49 1.93
C ARG A 600 22.68 -49.78 0.73
N SER A 601 22.22 -49.46 -0.48
CA SER A 601 23.04 -49.55 -1.70
C SER A 601 24.31 -48.70 -1.58
N LYS A 602 25.48 -49.34 -1.72
CA LYS A 602 26.81 -48.70 -1.61
C LYS A 602 27.06 -47.66 -2.71
N LYS A 603 26.36 -47.75 -3.84
CA LYS A 603 26.61 -46.91 -5.02
C LYS A 603 25.73 -45.66 -5.07
N LYS A 604 24.67 -45.57 -4.23
CA LYS A 604 23.81 -44.37 -4.10
C LYS A 604 24.57 -43.19 -3.49
N PRO A 605 24.41 -41.95 -4.02
CA PRO A 605 25.08 -40.76 -3.52
C PRO A 605 24.43 -40.25 -2.21
N LEU A 606 24.69 -40.89 -1.09
CA LEU A 606 24.05 -40.55 0.19
C LEU A 606 24.66 -39.32 0.90
N GLY A 607 23.81 -38.65 1.68
CA GLY A 607 24.10 -37.54 2.58
C GLY A 607 25.15 -37.84 3.64
N ASP A 608 25.61 -36.80 4.34
CA ASP A 608 26.64 -36.92 5.39
C ASP A 608 26.15 -37.73 6.61
N VAL A 609 24.83 -37.90 6.76
CA VAL A 609 24.17 -38.77 7.75
C VAL A 609 23.90 -40.18 7.24
N ASN A 610 24.32 -40.51 6.00
CA ASN A 610 24.01 -41.78 5.33
C ASN A 610 22.47 -41.99 5.27
N TYR A 611 21.97 -43.23 5.26
CA TYR A 611 20.54 -43.57 5.27
C TYR A 611 19.75 -43.16 6.54
N TYR A 612 20.28 -42.31 7.41
CA TYR A 612 19.58 -41.84 8.62
C TYR A 612 18.95 -40.46 8.41
N CYS A 613 17.77 -40.23 8.97
CA CYS A 613 17.05 -38.97 8.83
C CYS A 613 17.82 -37.79 9.48
N PRO A 614 18.22 -36.75 8.71
CA PRO A 614 18.95 -35.61 9.24
C PRO A 614 18.07 -34.73 10.16
N VAL A 615 16.76 -34.69 9.92
CA VAL A 615 15.80 -33.92 10.75
C VAL A 615 15.68 -34.54 12.14
N ALA A 616 15.52 -35.87 12.22
CA ALA A 616 15.48 -36.58 13.50
C ALA A 616 16.78 -36.41 14.30
N LEU A 617 17.93 -36.40 13.62
CA LEU A 617 19.22 -36.10 14.25
C LEU A 617 19.30 -34.65 14.75
N LYS A 618 18.75 -33.69 14.00
CA LYS A 618 18.81 -32.25 14.33
C LYS A 618 17.86 -31.85 15.47
N GLU A 619 16.63 -32.36 15.46
CA GLU A 619 15.59 -32.00 16.42
C GLU A 619 15.64 -32.86 17.69
N ASN A 620 15.81 -34.17 17.53
CA ASN A 620 15.73 -35.13 18.63
C ASN A 620 17.10 -35.67 19.09
N GLY A 621 18.17 -35.41 18.33
CA GLY A 621 19.51 -35.95 18.62
C GLY A 621 19.65 -37.45 18.37
N VAL A 622 18.75 -38.06 17.59
CA VAL A 622 18.67 -39.52 17.37
C VAL A 622 18.85 -39.86 15.90
N LEU A 623 19.71 -40.85 15.62
CA LEU A 623 19.81 -41.47 14.30
C LEU A 623 18.63 -42.45 14.09
N TYR A 624 17.58 -41.97 13.43
CA TYR A 624 16.45 -42.79 13.00
C TYR A 624 16.62 -43.16 11.51
N PRO A 625 16.47 -44.44 11.11
CA PRO A 625 16.61 -44.82 9.70
C PRO A 625 15.55 -44.10 8.85
N GLY A 626 15.94 -43.61 7.68
CA GLY A 626 15.04 -42.94 6.74
C GLY A 626 14.00 -43.89 6.15
N ASN A 627 12.83 -43.36 5.78
CA ASN A 627 11.87 -44.09 4.96
C ASN A 627 12.28 -43.91 3.48
N PRO A 628 12.56 -45.00 2.71
CA PRO A 628 12.91 -44.89 1.29
C PRO A 628 11.81 -44.23 0.43
N GLU A 629 10.55 -44.26 0.87
CA GLU A 629 9.43 -43.58 0.19
C GLU A 629 9.40 -42.05 0.42
N ILE A 630 10.23 -41.52 1.33
CA ILE A 630 10.24 -40.10 1.73
C ILE A 630 11.69 -39.59 1.69
N GLY A 631 12.33 -39.72 0.53
CA GLY A 631 13.66 -39.19 0.25
C GLY A 631 13.63 -37.72 -0.17
N ALA A 632 14.73 -36.99 0.05
CA ALA A 632 14.89 -35.62 -0.45
C ALA A 632 16.33 -35.39 -0.91
N LYS A 633 16.51 -34.97 -2.16
CA LYS A 633 17.83 -34.74 -2.76
C LYS A 633 18.30 -33.32 -2.46
N TYR A 634 19.49 -33.19 -1.85
CA TYR A 634 20.12 -31.92 -1.48
C TYR A 634 21.58 -31.89 -1.97
N ARG A 635 21.89 -30.97 -2.90
CA ARG A 635 23.21 -30.85 -3.56
C ARG A 635 23.66 -32.16 -4.24
N GLU A 636 22.74 -32.80 -4.96
CA GLU A 636 22.94 -34.11 -5.60
C GLU A 636 23.31 -35.25 -4.63
N LYS A 637 22.84 -35.16 -3.38
CA LYS A 637 22.90 -36.25 -2.41
C LYS A 637 21.52 -36.55 -1.84
N VAL A 638 21.21 -37.82 -1.60
CA VAL A 638 19.94 -38.29 -0.98
C VAL A 638 20.08 -38.40 0.55
#